data_AF-A0A1J5HE37-F1
#
_entry.id   AF-A0A1J5HE37-F1
#
_cell.length_a   1.000
_cell.length_b   1.000
_cell.length_c   1.000
_cell.angle_alpha   90.00
_cell.angle_beta   90.00
_cell.angle_gamma   90.00
#
_symmetry.space_group_name_H-M   'P 1'
#
loop_
_entity.id
_entity.type
_entity.pdbx_description
1 polymer ?
#
loop_
_entity_poly.entity_id
_entity_poly.type
_entity_poly.pdbx_seq_one_letter_code
_entity_poly.pdbx_strand_id
1 'polypeptide(L)'
;MHLLAATPGQIDDGRDPVDLGQSPADVVFISAADTELAALAEARAAMDAAPTLRLANLSHLCHPMSVDLHIDVCASKSRLVVARVLGGIGYWRYGVEQYAAHLHEAGVPLALLPGDDKPDPDLRRLSTVPDEAYDALWAYLVEGGPENAVNFINYARALLDGGERPEPARPLLRAGVYWPGAGVADLAAVRAHWTDGAPVVPIVFYRALVQGGGLDPIAKLTEALRVRGLNPLPVFVASLKDPVSAATLAALFSAAPPSMILNATSFAVGSPHDGDTGPTNPLAMPAANAAPVFQVVLSGGAEAVWEAGLTGLSARDIAMNVALPEVDGRVLTRAISFKGEAWFDTATECPIATYRSRADRVDFVADLTANWARLRAKPEAERRVALVLANYPNKDGRLANGVGLDTPAATVHTLGLLAQAGYRVTGAPDSSDALMQAILAGPTNWLTDRAERQGGVEFSMADYQIFFGQLPDATRAAIVDRWGPPEADPFYQSGEVDCGRFKLSVLCFGNIVVGLQPARGYNVDPTDTYHSPDLVPPHNYLAFYSWLRHDFRADAIVHMGKHGNLEWLPGKALALSAGCMPEAVLGPMPHIYPFIVNDPGEGTQAKRRAQAVIVDHLTPPLTRADTYGPMKDLEALVDEYYEAAGVDPRRIAHLRQEILTLSAATGLDADVGMKGEDEMTDLAKLDAYLCELKEAQIRDGLHVFGLSPEGRLERDLVQALVRVPRGQGQGGNAALPRALAADFALGFDPLDCDMAAPWPGSRPDALAAPGAWRSHGDTVERLELFASRLIDGEVSAPGPASAAVMDEIAARVRPAVAA
;
A
#
# COMPACT_ATOMS: atom_id res chain seq x y z
N MET A 1 33.01 -22.69 26.62
CA MET A 1 32.09 -22.28 25.54
C MET A 1 30.80 -23.04 25.80
N HIS A 2 29.67 -22.36 26.00
CA HIS A 2 28.40 -23.01 26.35
C HIS A 2 27.70 -23.46 25.06
N LEU A 3 27.37 -24.74 24.94
CA LEU A 3 26.46 -25.24 23.90
C LEU A 3 25.07 -24.64 24.15
N LEU A 4 24.50 -24.00 23.15
CA LEU A 4 23.12 -23.54 23.22
C LEU A 4 22.21 -24.73 22.88
N ALA A 5 21.13 -24.89 23.64
CA ALA A 5 20.03 -25.73 23.20
C ALA A 5 19.44 -25.10 21.93
N ALA A 6 19.09 -25.91 20.94
CA ALA A 6 18.37 -25.44 19.75
C ALA A 6 17.16 -24.61 20.20
N THR A 7 17.19 -23.30 19.95
CA THR A 7 16.11 -22.39 20.33
C THR A 7 15.19 -22.23 19.13
N PRO A 8 13.95 -22.75 19.17
CA PRO A 8 13.12 -22.82 17.98
C PRO A 8 12.70 -21.45 17.43
N GLY A 9 12.62 -21.31 16.11
CA GLY A 9 12.10 -20.12 15.44
C GLY A 9 13.05 -18.92 15.38
N GLN A 10 14.28 -19.02 15.87
CA GLN A 10 15.34 -18.04 15.56
C GLN A 10 15.99 -18.38 14.22
N ILE A 11 16.10 -17.38 13.34
CA ILE A 11 17.00 -17.44 12.18
C ILE A 11 18.40 -17.11 12.73
N ASP A 12 19.13 -18.13 13.14
CA ASP A 12 20.54 -18.03 13.52
C ASP A 12 21.41 -17.90 12.25
N ASP A 13 22.47 -17.08 12.30
CA ASP A 13 23.44 -16.96 11.22
C ASP A 13 24.43 -18.15 11.17
N GLY A 14 24.17 -19.19 11.96
CA GLY A 14 24.86 -20.47 11.97
C GLY A 14 26.22 -20.40 12.67
N ARG A 15 26.43 -19.33 13.46
CA ARG A 15 27.70 -19.05 14.12
C ARG A 15 27.82 -19.72 15.48
N ASP A 16 26.71 -19.93 16.17
CA ASP A 16 26.71 -20.58 17.46
C ASP A 16 26.53 -22.11 17.33
N PRO A 17 27.22 -22.91 18.15
CA PRO A 17 27.04 -24.34 18.17
C PRO A 17 25.73 -24.74 18.85
N VAL A 18 25.03 -25.67 18.23
CA VAL A 18 23.69 -26.14 18.60
C VAL A 18 23.73 -27.66 18.78
N ASP A 19 23.24 -28.14 19.92
CA ASP A 19 22.90 -29.55 20.10
C ASP A 19 21.43 -29.77 19.75
N LEU A 20 21.17 -30.67 18.79
CA LEU A 20 19.81 -31.04 18.38
C LEU A 20 19.14 -31.99 19.38
N GLY A 21 19.90 -32.67 20.24
CA GLY A 21 19.36 -33.63 21.20
C GLY A 21 18.67 -34.85 20.56
N GLN A 22 18.98 -35.16 19.29
CA GLN A 22 18.35 -36.24 18.55
C GLN A 22 18.98 -37.61 18.84
N SER A 23 18.14 -38.61 19.01
CA SER A 23 18.50 -40.02 19.15
C SER A 23 18.57 -40.73 17.79
N PRO A 24 19.34 -41.82 17.64
CA PRO A 24 19.40 -42.58 16.39
C PRO A 24 18.03 -43.10 15.92
N ALA A 25 17.86 -43.23 14.60
CA ALA A 25 16.61 -43.71 13.99
C ALA A 25 16.84 -44.56 12.74
N ASP A 26 15.76 -45.12 12.19
CA ASP A 26 15.79 -45.83 10.92
C ASP A 26 16.19 -44.86 9.79
N VAL A 27 15.59 -43.67 9.77
CA VAL A 27 15.86 -42.64 8.75
C VAL A 27 16.16 -41.30 9.42
N VAL A 28 17.24 -40.65 9.02
CA VAL A 28 17.53 -39.24 9.34
C VAL A 28 17.38 -38.43 8.07
N PHE A 29 16.55 -37.40 8.10
CA PHE A 29 16.37 -36.46 6.99
C PHE A 29 16.78 -35.05 7.40
N ILE A 30 17.67 -34.44 6.61
CA ILE A 30 18.25 -33.11 6.86
C ILE A 30 17.86 -32.19 5.71
N SER A 31 17.27 -31.02 6.00
CA SER A 31 16.94 -30.03 4.97
C SER A 31 16.97 -28.62 5.54
N ALA A 32 17.28 -27.62 4.70
CA ALA A 32 17.15 -26.22 5.05
C ALA A 32 15.69 -25.71 4.96
N ALA A 33 14.79 -26.50 4.35
CA ALA A 33 13.41 -26.10 4.11
C ALA A 33 12.46 -26.67 5.18
N ASP A 34 12.01 -25.82 6.11
CA ASP A 34 11.04 -26.22 7.15
C ASP A 34 9.76 -26.84 6.59
N THR A 35 9.37 -26.45 5.38
CA THR A 35 8.20 -26.99 4.67
C THR A 35 8.35 -28.48 4.34
N GLU A 36 9.57 -28.95 4.08
CA GLU A 36 9.83 -30.37 3.84
C GLU A 36 9.79 -31.15 5.14
N LEU A 37 10.38 -30.58 6.20
CA LEU A 37 10.34 -31.17 7.54
C LEU A 37 8.89 -31.31 8.02
N ALA A 38 8.09 -30.26 7.88
CA ALA A 38 6.66 -30.28 8.20
C ALA A 38 5.90 -31.34 7.40
N ALA A 39 6.11 -31.40 6.08
CA ALA A 39 5.44 -32.36 5.20
C ALA A 39 5.80 -33.83 5.55
N LEU A 40 7.07 -34.11 5.85
CA LEU A 40 7.52 -35.45 6.24
C LEU A 40 7.03 -35.83 7.65
N ALA A 41 6.96 -34.88 8.58
CA ALA A 41 6.38 -35.12 9.91
C ALA A 41 4.90 -35.49 9.81
N GLU A 42 4.14 -34.74 9.00
CA GLU A 42 2.70 -35.01 8.76
C GLU A 42 2.49 -36.35 8.05
N ALA A 43 3.27 -36.62 6.99
CA ALA A 43 3.22 -37.90 6.28
C ALA A 43 3.50 -39.09 7.20
N ARG A 44 4.52 -38.99 8.05
CA ARG A 44 4.83 -40.01 9.06
C ARG A 44 3.68 -40.21 10.03
N ALA A 45 3.10 -39.13 10.56
CA ALA A 45 2.01 -39.19 11.53
C ALA A 45 0.75 -39.86 10.96
N ALA A 46 0.53 -39.75 9.64
CA ALA A 46 -0.58 -40.39 8.94
C ALA A 46 -0.36 -41.88 8.62
N MET A 47 0.83 -42.44 8.85
CA MET A 47 1.13 -43.84 8.56
C MET A 47 0.88 -44.74 9.77
N ASP A 48 0.21 -45.87 9.56
CA ASP A 48 -0.06 -46.87 10.63
C ASP A 48 1.23 -47.52 11.19
N ALA A 49 2.25 -47.69 10.35
CA ALA A 49 3.53 -48.34 10.70
C ALA A 49 4.72 -47.61 10.04
N ALA A 50 4.95 -46.37 10.48
CA ALA A 50 6.09 -45.57 10.04
C ALA A 50 7.43 -46.08 10.63
N PRO A 51 8.53 -46.05 9.86
CA PRO A 51 9.87 -46.19 10.44
C PRO A 51 10.15 -45.04 11.42
N THR A 52 11.07 -45.24 12.36
CA THR A 52 11.57 -44.13 13.18
C THR A 52 12.27 -43.12 12.28
N LEU A 53 11.88 -41.85 12.39
CA LEU A 53 12.36 -40.75 11.54
C LEU A 53 12.95 -39.66 12.43
N ARG A 54 14.08 -39.07 12.05
CA ARG A 54 14.58 -37.79 12.59
C ARG A 54 14.58 -36.74 11.51
N LEU A 55 14.12 -35.55 11.86
CA LEU A 55 14.08 -34.41 10.96
C LEU A 55 14.98 -33.31 11.52
N ALA A 56 15.97 -32.88 10.76
CA ALA A 56 16.91 -31.86 11.20
C ALA A 56 16.91 -30.67 10.24
N ASN A 57 16.80 -29.46 10.78
CA ASN A 57 17.03 -28.27 10.00
C ASN A 57 18.55 -28.10 9.77
N LEU A 58 18.94 -28.03 8.50
CA LEU A 58 20.33 -27.88 8.08
C LEU A 58 20.98 -26.62 8.67
N SER A 59 20.22 -25.55 8.93
CA SER A 59 20.75 -24.30 9.51
C SER A 59 21.37 -24.50 10.90
N HIS A 60 20.86 -25.45 11.69
CA HIS A 60 21.40 -25.79 13.00
C HIS A 60 22.66 -26.67 12.92
N LEU A 61 22.93 -27.22 11.74
CA LEU A 61 24.09 -28.06 11.43
C LEU A 61 25.14 -27.30 10.59
N CYS A 62 25.19 -25.97 10.67
CA CYS A 62 26.21 -25.17 9.98
C CYS A 62 27.55 -25.14 10.74
N HIS A 63 27.52 -25.10 12.07
CA HIS A 63 28.73 -25.02 12.88
C HIS A 63 29.41 -26.40 12.99
N PRO A 64 30.76 -26.50 12.84
CA PRO A 64 31.48 -27.78 12.87
C PRO A 64 31.16 -28.65 14.10
N MET A 65 31.13 -28.07 15.29
CA MET A 65 30.80 -28.81 16.51
C MET A 65 29.36 -29.38 16.51
N SER A 66 28.38 -28.70 15.93
CA SER A 66 27.01 -29.23 15.80
C SER A 66 26.99 -30.44 14.84
N VAL A 67 27.73 -30.35 13.74
CA VAL A 67 27.89 -31.42 12.75
C VAL A 67 28.51 -32.66 13.40
N ASP A 68 29.67 -32.50 14.03
CA ASP A 68 30.43 -33.60 14.63
C ASP A 68 29.61 -34.27 15.73
N LEU A 69 29.00 -33.47 16.61
CA LEU A 69 28.17 -33.99 17.68
C LEU A 69 26.98 -34.78 17.13
N HIS A 70 26.26 -34.25 16.13
CA HIS A 70 25.10 -34.95 15.56
C HIS A 70 25.51 -36.24 14.84
N ILE A 71 26.67 -36.26 14.15
CA ILE A 71 27.23 -37.47 13.56
C ILE A 71 27.48 -38.53 14.63
N ASP A 72 28.16 -38.16 15.72
CA ASP A 72 28.57 -39.07 16.79
C ASP A 72 27.38 -39.63 17.58
N VAL A 73 26.39 -38.79 17.88
CA VAL A 73 25.26 -39.18 18.76
C VAL A 73 24.10 -39.81 18.00
N CYS A 74 23.87 -39.43 16.73
CA CYS A 74 22.68 -39.78 15.97
C CYS A 74 22.99 -40.42 14.61
N ALA A 75 23.63 -39.68 13.70
CA ALA A 75 23.66 -40.06 12.27
C ALA A 75 24.46 -41.35 12.00
N SER A 76 25.63 -41.52 12.61
CA SER A 76 26.48 -42.72 12.45
C SER A 76 25.88 -44.00 13.06
N LYS A 77 24.85 -43.86 13.89
CA LYS A 77 24.15 -44.96 14.57
C LYS A 77 22.75 -45.22 13.99
N SER A 78 22.37 -44.45 12.97
CA SER A 78 21.10 -44.57 12.26
C SER A 78 21.23 -45.51 11.05
N ARG A 79 20.12 -45.92 10.43
CA ARG A 79 20.16 -46.90 9.32
C ARG A 79 20.23 -46.28 7.92
N LEU A 80 19.78 -45.04 7.74
CA LEU A 80 19.84 -44.28 6.49
C LEU A 80 19.88 -42.78 6.79
N VAL A 81 20.72 -42.03 6.09
CA VAL A 81 20.75 -40.57 6.17
C VAL A 81 20.48 -39.98 4.79
N VAL A 82 19.54 -39.04 4.71
CA VAL A 82 19.21 -38.29 3.50
C VAL A 82 19.35 -36.81 3.82
N ALA A 83 20.23 -36.10 3.10
CA ALA A 83 20.44 -34.67 3.29
C ALA A 83 20.14 -33.92 1.99
N ARG A 84 19.17 -33.01 2.02
CA ARG A 84 18.82 -32.14 0.88
C ARG A 84 19.55 -30.80 1.02
N VAL A 85 20.53 -30.56 0.14
CA VAL A 85 21.50 -29.47 0.26
C VAL A 85 21.25 -28.40 -0.79
N LEU A 86 20.57 -27.32 -0.40
CA LEU A 86 20.36 -26.16 -1.28
C LEU A 86 21.68 -25.39 -1.49
N GLY A 87 22.03 -25.13 -2.75
CA GLY A 87 23.29 -24.47 -3.12
C GLY A 87 24.51 -25.41 -3.19
N GLY A 88 24.30 -26.72 -3.04
CA GLY A 88 25.32 -27.75 -3.20
C GLY A 88 26.42 -27.71 -2.13
N ILE A 89 27.56 -28.36 -2.43
CA ILE A 89 28.72 -28.45 -1.50
C ILE A 89 29.21 -27.08 -1.04
N GLY A 90 29.08 -26.04 -1.89
CA GLY A 90 29.52 -24.69 -1.54
C GLY A 90 28.85 -24.13 -0.28
N TYR A 91 27.60 -24.53 -0.01
CA TYR A 91 26.78 -23.96 1.06
C TYR A 91 26.88 -24.73 2.38
N TRP A 92 27.17 -26.04 2.32
CA TRP A 92 27.29 -26.90 3.51
C TRP A 92 28.54 -27.80 3.46
N ARG A 93 29.69 -27.22 3.06
CA ARG A 93 30.92 -27.96 2.75
C ARG A 93 31.36 -28.90 3.87
N TYR A 94 31.51 -28.36 5.08
CA TYR A 94 31.99 -29.14 6.22
C TYR A 94 31.05 -30.30 6.53
N GLY A 95 29.74 -30.05 6.59
CA GLY A 95 28.74 -31.09 6.80
C GLY A 95 28.77 -32.16 5.71
N VAL A 96 28.76 -31.77 4.44
CA VAL A 96 28.84 -32.74 3.32
C VAL A 96 30.08 -33.63 3.44
N GLU A 97 31.26 -33.05 3.68
CA GLU A 97 32.52 -33.79 3.77
C GLU A 97 32.54 -34.74 4.99
N GLN A 98 32.14 -34.26 6.17
CA GLN A 98 32.14 -35.07 7.38
C GLN A 98 31.06 -36.17 7.35
N TYR A 99 29.83 -35.86 6.95
CA TYR A 99 28.79 -36.89 6.83
C TYR A 99 29.19 -37.97 5.82
N ALA A 100 29.74 -37.59 4.66
CA ALA A 100 30.18 -38.58 3.67
C ALA A 100 31.30 -39.48 4.22
N ALA A 101 32.30 -38.93 4.90
CA ALA A 101 33.41 -39.70 5.45
C ALA A 101 32.97 -40.64 6.59
N HIS A 102 32.29 -40.11 7.61
CA HIS A 102 31.96 -40.86 8.83
C HIS A 102 30.84 -41.88 8.61
N LEU A 103 29.84 -41.58 7.78
CA LEU A 103 28.79 -42.55 7.47
C LEU A 103 29.31 -43.68 6.58
N HIS A 104 30.26 -43.40 5.69
CA HIS A 104 30.94 -44.44 4.93
C HIS A 104 31.72 -45.40 5.85
N GLU A 105 32.48 -44.86 6.82
CA GLU A 105 33.19 -45.67 7.81
C GLU A 105 32.24 -46.49 8.70
N ALA A 106 31.11 -45.90 9.10
CA ALA A 106 30.07 -46.57 9.89
C ALA A 106 29.23 -47.57 9.08
N GLY A 107 29.36 -47.62 7.74
CA GLY A 107 28.54 -48.47 6.88
C GLY A 107 27.07 -48.03 6.76
N VAL A 108 26.77 -46.76 7.04
CA VAL A 108 25.42 -46.18 6.96
C VAL A 108 25.21 -45.58 5.56
N PRO A 109 24.18 -46.00 4.80
CA PRO A 109 23.85 -45.39 3.52
C PRO A 109 23.52 -43.89 3.63
N LEU A 110 24.05 -43.11 2.70
CA LEU A 110 23.92 -41.66 2.61
C LEU A 110 23.41 -41.25 1.22
N ALA A 111 22.38 -40.41 1.18
CA ALA A 111 21.92 -39.71 -0.02
C ALA A 111 22.04 -38.18 0.18
N LEU A 112 22.99 -37.55 -0.50
CA LEU A 112 23.15 -36.10 -0.56
C LEU A 112 22.43 -35.58 -1.79
N LEU A 113 21.24 -35.04 -1.62
CA LEU A 113 20.35 -34.65 -2.72
C LEU A 113 20.43 -33.14 -2.99
N PRO A 114 20.30 -32.67 -4.25
CA PRO A 114 20.18 -31.26 -4.56
C PRO A 114 18.92 -30.64 -3.94
N GLY A 115 19.03 -29.38 -3.54
CA GLY A 115 17.88 -28.59 -3.05
C GLY A 115 16.91 -28.12 -4.13
N ASP A 116 17.26 -28.21 -5.41
CA ASP A 116 16.43 -27.81 -6.55
C ASP A 116 16.16 -29.00 -7.51
N ASP A 117 15.62 -28.70 -8.69
CA ASP A 117 15.30 -29.66 -9.76
C ASP A 117 16.47 -29.90 -10.72
N LYS A 118 17.68 -29.42 -10.37
CA LYS A 118 18.89 -29.59 -11.18
C LYS A 118 19.80 -30.66 -10.59
N PRO A 119 20.38 -31.54 -11.43
CA PRO A 119 21.30 -32.55 -10.95
C PRO A 119 22.59 -31.92 -10.43
N ASP A 120 23.11 -32.44 -9.32
CA ASP A 120 24.41 -32.07 -8.76
C ASP A 120 25.34 -33.31 -8.77
N PRO A 121 26.29 -33.42 -9.72
CA PRO A 121 27.20 -34.54 -9.82
C PRO A 121 28.14 -34.68 -8.61
N ASP A 122 28.47 -33.58 -7.94
CA ASP A 122 29.41 -33.59 -6.82
C ASP A 122 28.75 -34.18 -5.56
N LEU A 123 27.50 -33.80 -5.28
CA LEU A 123 26.71 -34.43 -4.22
C LEU A 123 26.42 -35.91 -4.51
N ARG A 124 26.10 -36.23 -5.77
CA ARG A 124 25.86 -37.61 -6.19
C ARG A 124 27.07 -38.50 -5.97
N ARG A 125 28.27 -38.03 -6.32
CA ARG A 125 29.53 -38.76 -6.14
C ARG A 125 29.84 -39.11 -4.68
N LEU A 126 29.40 -38.28 -3.74
CA LEU A 126 29.61 -38.48 -2.30
C LEU A 126 28.50 -39.31 -1.63
N SER A 127 27.44 -39.63 -2.37
CA SER A 127 26.35 -40.48 -1.89
C SER A 127 26.72 -41.96 -2.01
N THR A 128 26.24 -42.79 -1.07
CA THR A 128 26.53 -44.22 -1.01
C THR A 128 25.32 -45.10 -1.30
N VAL A 129 24.13 -44.52 -1.48
CA VAL A 129 22.94 -45.23 -1.97
C VAL A 129 23.06 -45.58 -3.47
N PRO A 130 22.35 -46.61 -3.97
CA PRO A 130 22.29 -46.91 -5.40
C PRO A 130 21.72 -45.74 -6.22
N ASP A 131 22.15 -45.60 -7.48
CA ASP A 131 21.71 -44.51 -8.37
C ASP A 131 20.20 -44.41 -8.53
N GLU A 132 19.52 -45.55 -8.69
CA GLU A 132 18.06 -45.59 -8.81
C GLU A 132 17.36 -45.11 -7.53
N ALA A 133 17.96 -45.38 -6.37
CA ALA A 133 17.46 -44.93 -5.08
C ALA A 133 17.69 -43.42 -4.90
N TYR A 134 18.84 -42.93 -5.32
CA TYR A 134 19.15 -41.50 -5.35
C TYR A 134 18.12 -40.72 -6.17
N ASP A 135 17.87 -41.17 -7.41
CA ASP A 135 16.95 -40.50 -8.33
C ASP A 135 15.49 -40.55 -7.82
N ALA A 136 15.06 -41.68 -7.24
CA ALA A 136 13.70 -41.80 -6.69
C ALA A 136 13.48 -40.91 -5.46
N LEU A 137 14.41 -40.94 -4.48
CA LEU A 137 14.34 -40.08 -3.28
C LEU A 137 14.36 -38.60 -3.66
N TRP A 138 15.18 -38.21 -4.64
CA TRP A 138 15.23 -36.85 -5.15
C TRP A 138 13.92 -36.45 -5.84
N ALA A 139 13.37 -37.31 -6.71
CA ALA A 139 12.14 -37.03 -7.44
C ALA A 139 10.93 -36.78 -6.51
N TYR A 140 10.76 -37.57 -5.44
CA TYR A 140 9.68 -37.33 -4.47
C TYR A 140 9.75 -35.93 -3.83
N LEU A 141 10.97 -35.46 -3.54
CA LEU A 141 11.19 -34.17 -2.91
C LEU A 141 11.13 -33.00 -3.91
N VAL A 142 11.50 -33.22 -5.17
CA VAL A 142 11.34 -32.23 -6.27
C VAL A 142 9.86 -31.99 -6.55
N GLU A 143 9.08 -33.06 -6.72
CA GLU A 143 7.65 -32.93 -6.97
C GLU A 143 6.90 -32.44 -5.72
N GLY A 144 7.25 -33.00 -4.55
CA GLY A 144 6.69 -32.63 -3.25
C GLY A 144 5.22 -33.00 -3.09
N GLY A 145 4.61 -32.56 -1.98
CA GLY A 145 3.21 -32.80 -1.66
C GLY A 145 2.97 -34.10 -0.86
N PRO A 146 1.75 -34.28 -0.30
CA PRO A 146 1.49 -35.29 0.73
C PRO A 146 1.73 -36.73 0.29
N GLU A 147 1.29 -37.10 -0.91
CA GLU A 147 1.46 -38.47 -1.43
C GLU A 147 2.93 -38.80 -1.68
N ASN A 148 3.69 -37.85 -2.26
CA ASN A 148 5.12 -38.02 -2.48
C ASN A 148 5.90 -38.06 -1.16
N ALA A 149 5.48 -37.32 -0.13
CA ALA A 149 6.09 -37.40 1.21
C ALA A 149 5.87 -38.78 1.86
N VAL A 150 4.68 -39.37 1.75
CA VAL A 150 4.40 -40.73 2.20
C VAL A 150 5.23 -41.75 1.40
N ASN A 151 5.28 -41.60 0.08
CA ASN A 151 6.07 -42.50 -0.78
C ASN A 151 7.57 -42.36 -0.55
N PHE A 152 8.08 -41.17 -0.23
CA PHE A 152 9.46 -40.97 0.19
C PHE A 152 9.79 -41.82 1.43
N ILE A 153 8.95 -41.78 2.46
CA ILE A 153 9.15 -42.57 3.69
C ILE A 153 9.04 -44.07 3.40
N ASN A 154 8.06 -44.48 2.59
CA ASN A 154 7.92 -45.88 2.17
C ASN A 154 9.12 -46.37 1.34
N TYR A 155 9.68 -45.53 0.47
CA TYR A 155 10.85 -45.85 -0.34
C TYR A 155 12.10 -45.98 0.55
N ALA A 156 12.27 -45.05 1.50
CA ALA A 156 13.32 -45.13 2.51
C ALA A 156 13.21 -46.43 3.33
N ARG A 157 12.01 -46.83 3.76
CA ARG A 157 11.78 -48.12 4.42
C ARG A 157 12.11 -49.31 3.50
N ALA A 158 11.70 -49.27 2.24
CA ALA A 158 11.99 -50.33 1.27
C ALA A 158 13.51 -50.52 1.04
N LEU A 159 14.28 -49.42 1.04
CA LEU A 159 15.75 -49.46 1.01
C LEU A 159 16.35 -50.16 2.24
N LEU A 160 15.77 -49.92 3.42
CA LEU A 160 16.25 -50.46 4.69
C LEU A 160 15.91 -51.94 4.88
N ASP A 161 14.73 -52.36 4.44
CA ASP A 161 14.18 -53.70 4.72
C ASP A 161 14.24 -54.63 3.50
N GLY A 162 14.65 -54.12 2.33
CA GLY A 162 14.64 -54.88 1.06
C GLY A 162 13.22 -55.19 0.55
N GLY A 163 12.24 -54.36 0.93
CA GLY A 163 10.83 -54.52 0.57
C GLY A 163 10.48 -54.03 -0.83
N GLU A 164 9.19 -54.14 -1.17
CA GLU A 164 8.65 -53.60 -2.43
C GLU A 164 8.75 -52.07 -2.45
N ARG A 165 9.23 -51.52 -3.59
CA ARG A 165 9.36 -50.07 -3.76
C ARG A 165 8.00 -49.46 -4.11
N PRO A 166 7.64 -48.30 -3.52
CA PRO A 166 6.40 -47.61 -3.85
C PRO A 166 6.42 -47.08 -5.29
N GLU A 167 5.24 -46.67 -5.76
CA GLU A 167 5.06 -46.03 -7.07
C GLU A 167 5.95 -44.79 -7.24
N PRO A 168 6.46 -44.49 -8.45
CA PRO A 168 7.28 -43.32 -8.73
C PRO A 168 6.63 -41.99 -8.32
N ALA A 169 7.47 -40.97 -8.13
CA ALA A 169 7.01 -39.63 -7.77
C ALA A 169 5.96 -39.10 -8.76
N ARG A 170 4.85 -38.58 -8.23
CA ARG A 170 3.77 -38.03 -9.03
C ARG A 170 3.96 -36.53 -9.24
N PRO A 171 3.93 -36.03 -10.48
CA PRO A 171 4.09 -34.61 -10.73
C PRO A 171 2.96 -33.79 -10.11
N LEU A 172 3.32 -32.76 -9.33
CA LEU A 172 2.32 -31.83 -8.83
C LEU A 172 2.03 -30.75 -9.89
N LEU A 173 0.76 -30.53 -10.21
CA LEU A 173 0.33 -29.54 -11.20
C LEU A 173 0.95 -28.15 -10.93
N ARG A 174 1.23 -27.37 -11.99
CA ARG A 174 1.75 -26.00 -11.83
C ARG A 174 0.70 -25.05 -11.24
N ALA A 175 -0.56 -25.28 -11.57
CA ALA A 175 -1.70 -24.59 -10.99
C ALA A 175 -2.90 -25.53 -10.95
N GLY A 176 -3.83 -25.30 -10.03
CA GLY A 176 -4.99 -26.16 -9.86
C GLY A 176 -5.88 -25.73 -8.71
N VAL A 177 -7.01 -26.40 -8.60
CA VAL A 177 -7.96 -26.18 -7.50
C VAL A 177 -7.55 -27.04 -6.30
N TYR A 178 -7.69 -26.48 -5.12
CA TYR A 178 -7.46 -27.17 -3.85
C TYR A 178 -8.73 -27.10 -3.00
N TRP A 179 -9.01 -28.17 -2.25
CA TRP A 179 -10.06 -28.17 -1.25
C TRP A 179 -9.55 -28.73 0.08
N PRO A 180 -9.76 -28.01 1.20
CA PRO A 180 -9.35 -28.50 2.52
C PRO A 180 -9.93 -29.89 2.84
N GLY A 181 -9.07 -30.83 3.23
CA GLY A 181 -9.44 -32.22 3.53
C GLY A 181 -9.57 -33.14 2.30
N ALA A 182 -9.78 -32.62 1.08
CA ALA A 182 -9.80 -33.42 -0.15
C ALA A 182 -8.52 -33.30 -0.98
N GLY A 183 -7.68 -32.28 -0.75
CA GLY A 183 -6.42 -32.09 -1.46
C GLY A 183 -6.60 -31.39 -2.81
N VAL A 184 -5.79 -31.78 -3.80
CA VAL A 184 -5.93 -31.29 -5.18
C VAL A 184 -7.25 -31.80 -5.74
N ALA A 185 -8.08 -30.88 -6.23
CA ALA A 185 -9.44 -31.15 -6.66
C ALA A 185 -9.73 -30.49 -8.03
N ASP A 186 -10.94 -30.70 -8.55
CA ASP A 186 -11.46 -29.95 -9.68
C ASP A 186 -12.57 -28.98 -9.27
N LEU A 187 -13.02 -28.15 -10.20
CA LEU A 187 -14.08 -27.17 -9.95
C LEU A 187 -15.42 -27.84 -9.62
N ALA A 188 -15.69 -29.04 -10.13
CA ALA A 188 -16.95 -29.75 -9.89
C ALA A 188 -17.04 -30.24 -8.43
N ALA A 189 -15.94 -30.77 -7.90
CA ALA A 189 -15.82 -31.17 -6.50
C ALA A 189 -16.00 -29.97 -5.56
N VAL A 190 -15.38 -28.82 -5.86
CA VAL A 190 -15.53 -27.61 -5.06
C VAL A 190 -16.97 -27.08 -5.09
N ARG A 191 -17.64 -27.10 -6.25
CA ARG A 191 -19.04 -26.68 -6.41
C ARG A 191 -20.02 -27.50 -5.57
N ALA A 192 -19.69 -28.75 -5.23
CA ALA A 192 -20.52 -29.57 -4.35
C ALA A 192 -20.67 -28.99 -2.93
N HIS A 193 -19.76 -28.09 -2.53
CA HIS A 193 -19.79 -27.40 -1.25
C HIS A 193 -20.36 -25.98 -1.32
N TRP A 194 -20.76 -25.52 -2.52
CA TRP A 194 -21.22 -24.15 -2.74
C TRP A 194 -22.72 -24.00 -2.51
N THR A 195 -23.10 -22.79 -2.12
CA THR A 195 -24.51 -22.36 -2.10
C THR A 195 -24.85 -21.73 -3.45
N ASP A 196 -25.95 -22.16 -4.06
CA ASP A 196 -26.37 -21.62 -5.36
C ASP A 196 -26.63 -20.10 -5.28
N GLY A 197 -26.18 -19.37 -6.30
CA GLY A 197 -26.28 -17.90 -6.36
C GLY A 197 -25.37 -17.11 -5.40
N ALA A 198 -24.61 -17.75 -4.50
CA ALA A 198 -23.71 -17.04 -3.59
C ALA A 198 -22.43 -16.52 -4.31
N PRO A 199 -21.87 -15.36 -3.89
CA PRO A 199 -20.69 -14.79 -4.51
C PRO A 199 -19.46 -15.71 -4.48
N VAL A 200 -18.82 -15.92 -5.63
CA VAL A 200 -17.59 -16.72 -5.73
C VAL A 200 -16.37 -15.89 -5.35
N VAL A 201 -15.51 -16.43 -4.50
CA VAL A 201 -14.30 -15.78 -3.98
C VAL A 201 -13.08 -16.70 -4.16
N PRO A 202 -12.28 -16.50 -5.21
CA PRO A 202 -11.01 -17.19 -5.34
C PRO A 202 -10.03 -16.82 -4.24
N ILE A 203 -9.35 -17.84 -3.70
CA ILE A 203 -8.19 -17.68 -2.81
C ILE A 203 -6.98 -18.15 -3.61
N VAL A 204 -6.22 -17.22 -4.18
CA VAL A 204 -5.05 -17.52 -5.02
C VAL A 204 -3.80 -17.57 -4.15
N PHE A 205 -3.08 -18.68 -4.14
CA PHE A 205 -1.91 -18.87 -3.27
C PHE A 205 -0.79 -19.66 -3.97
N TYR A 206 0.41 -19.69 -3.39
CA TYR A 206 1.54 -20.39 -4.00
C TYR A 206 1.39 -21.91 -3.95
N ARG A 207 1.71 -22.57 -5.08
CA ARG A 207 1.89 -24.03 -5.19
C ARG A 207 2.85 -24.58 -4.12
N ALA A 208 3.85 -23.81 -3.73
CA ALA A 208 4.80 -24.19 -2.69
C ALA A 208 4.12 -24.53 -1.33
N LEU A 209 2.96 -23.92 -1.02
CA LEU A 209 2.22 -24.28 0.19
C LEU A 209 1.61 -25.69 0.10
N VAL A 210 1.18 -26.11 -1.10
CA VAL A 210 0.69 -27.47 -1.35
C VAL A 210 1.83 -28.47 -1.25
N GLN A 211 3.00 -28.13 -1.79
CA GLN A 211 4.19 -28.97 -1.70
C GLN A 211 4.66 -29.16 -0.26
N GLY A 212 4.55 -28.11 0.55
CA GLY A 212 5.12 -28.01 1.89
C GLY A 212 4.15 -28.18 3.06
N GLY A 213 2.88 -28.51 2.83
CA GLY A 213 1.88 -28.70 3.89
C GLY A 213 1.45 -27.42 4.65
N GLY A 214 1.88 -26.23 4.19
CA GLY A 214 1.59 -24.94 4.84
C GLY A 214 0.19 -24.39 4.61
N LEU A 215 -0.83 -25.25 4.62
CA LEU A 215 -2.18 -24.96 4.12
C LEU A 215 -3.21 -24.57 5.20
N ASP A 216 -2.84 -24.62 6.49
CA ASP A 216 -3.71 -24.18 7.59
C ASP A 216 -4.37 -22.80 7.35
N PRO A 217 -3.64 -21.72 6.99
CA PRO A 217 -4.28 -20.43 6.71
C PRO A 217 -5.29 -20.47 5.57
N ILE A 218 -5.01 -21.23 4.51
CA ILE A 218 -5.93 -21.37 3.37
C ILE A 218 -7.18 -22.13 3.79
N ALA A 219 -7.03 -23.20 4.58
CA ALA A 219 -8.15 -23.97 5.10
C ALA A 219 -9.05 -23.15 6.02
N LYS A 220 -8.46 -22.39 6.97
CA LYS A 220 -9.23 -21.54 7.88
C LYS A 220 -9.94 -20.40 7.15
N LEU A 221 -9.27 -19.76 6.17
CA LEU A 221 -9.90 -18.72 5.37
C LEU A 221 -11.04 -19.26 4.50
N THR A 222 -10.86 -20.44 3.90
CA THR A 222 -11.92 -21.13 3.14
C THR A 222 -13.17 -21.33 4.00
N GLU A 223 -13.00 -21.86 5.21
CA GLU A 223 -14.12 -22.08 6.13
C GLU A 223 -14.74 -20.77 6.62
N ALA A 224 -13.93 -19.77 6.96
CA ALA A 224 -14.41 -18.46 7.41
C ALA A 224 -15.26 -17.73 6.35
N LEU A 225 -14.93 -17.88 5.07
CA LEU A 225 -15.73 -17.36 3.95
C LEU A 225 -17.03 -18.14 3.80
N ARG A 226 -16.98 -19.47 3.91
CA ARG A 226 -18.17 -20.34 3.79
C ARG A 226 -19.20 -20.04 4.88
N VAL A 227 -18.76 -19.85 6.12
CA VAL A 227 -19.62 -19.46 7.26
C VAL A 227 -20.32 -18.12 7.02
N ARG A 228 -19.70 -17.23 6.24
CA ARG A 228 -20.27 -15.92 5.84
C ARG A 228 -21.14 -15.99 4.57
N GLY A 229 -21.44 -17.18 4.08
CA GLY A 229 -22.31 -17.40 2.92
C GLY A 229 -21.64 -17.07 1.58
N LEU A 230 -20.31 -17.13 1.51
CA LEU A 230 -19.55 -16.97 0.26
C LEU A 230 -19.15 -18.35 -0.29
N ASN A 231 -18.89 -18.41 -1.59
CA ASN A 231 -18.41 -19.61 -2.29
C ASN A 231 -16.88 -19.52 -2.50
N PRO A 232 -16.05 -20.03 -1.57
CA PRO A 232 -14.60 -19.97 -1.73
C PRO A 232 -14.12 -20.90 -2.85
N LEU A 233 -13.12 -20.43 -3.59
CA LEU A 233 -12.42 -21.19 -4.64
C LEU A 233 -10.90 -21.14 -4.40
N PRO A 234 -10.33 -22.03 -3.58
CA PRO A 234 -8.88 -22.06 -3.37
C PRO A 234 -8.16 -22.55 -4.63
N VAL A 235 -7.25 -21.74 -5.16
CA VAL A 235 -6.48 -22.03 -6.38
C VAL A 235 -4.99 -21.83 -6.08
N PHE A 236 -4.20 -22.87 -6.24
CA PHE A 236 -2.75 -22.74 -6.15
C PHE A 236 -2.16 -22.41 -7.53
N VAL A 237 -1.09 -21.61 -7.54
CA VAL A 237 -0.34 -21.24 -8.74
C VAL A 237 1.17 -21.29 -8.48
N ALA A 238 1.96 -21.67 -9.48
CA ALA A 238 3.41 -21.60 -9.39
C ALA A 238 3.88 -20.12 -9.34
N SER A 239 3.28 -19.29 -10.19
CA SER A 239 3.50 -17.85 -10.23
C SER A 239 2.36 -17.19 -11.01
N LEU A 240 2.00 -15.95 -10.69
CA LEU A 240 1.08 -15.18 -11.53
C LEU A 240 1.69 -14.79 -12.89
N LYS A 241 3.02 -14.89 -13.04
CA LYS A 241 3.74 -14.67 -14.31
C LYS A 241 3.90 -15.95 -15.14
N ASP A 242 3.55 -17.11 -14.58
CA ASP A 242 3.65 -18.39 -15.26
C ASP A 242 2.47 -18.57 -16.24
N PRO A 243 2.73 -18.81 -17.55
CA PRO A 243 1.66 -18.88 -18.55
C PRO A 243 0.61 -19.96 -18.28
N VAL A 244 1.02 -21.11 -17.72
CA VAL A 244 0.11 -22.21 -17.36
C VAL A 244 -0.79 -21.80 -16.20
N SER A 245 -0.22 -21.14 -15.19
CA SER A 245 -0.97 -20.60 -14.05
C SER A 245 -1.98 -19.53 -14.49
N ALA A 246 -1.57 -18.59 -15.36
CA ALA A 246 -2.45 -17.56 -15.90
C ALA A 246 -3.60 -18.16 -16.74
N ALA A 247 -3.32 -19.13 -17.61
CA ALA A 247 -4.34 -19.82 -18.41
C ALA A 247 -5.32 -20.61 -17.52
N THR A 248 -4.83 -21.23 -16.44
CA THR A 248 -5.67 -21.96 -15.47
C THR A 248 -6.63 -21.01 -14.76
N LEU A 249 -6.14 -19.85 -14.28
CA LEU A 249 -6.98 -18.82 -13.69
C LEU A 249 -8.02 -18.30 -14.69
N ALA A 250 -7.64 -18.09 -15.96
CA ALA A 250 -8.56 -17.65 -17.01
C ALA A 250 -9.71 -18.62 -17.23
N ALA A 251 -9.41 -19.92 -17.31
CA ALA A 251 -10.41 -20.96 -17.47
C ALA A 251 -11.35 -21.05 -16.24
N LEU A 252 -10.77 -21.05 -15.03
CA LEU A 252 -11.53 -21.12 -13.79
C LEU A 252 -12.44 -19.90 -13.59
N PHE A 253 -11.92 -18.69 -13.81
CA PHE A 253 -12.70 -17.47 -13.65
C PHE A 253 -13.75 -17.30 -14.75
N SER A 254 -13.51 -17.80 -15.97
CA SER A 254 -14.56 -17.83 -17.00
C SER A 254 -15.69 -18.80 -16.62
N ALA A 255 -15.35 -19.94 -16.01
CA ALA A 255 -16.33 -20.93 -15.57
C ALA A 255 -17.07 -20.50 -14.29
N ALA A 256 -16.40 -19.79 -13.39
CA ALA A 256 -16.93 -19.29 -12.12
C ALA A 256 -16.45 -17.84 -11.91
N PRO A 257 -17.16 -16.84 -12.48
CA PRO A 257 -16.76 -15.44 -12.41
C PRO A 257 -16.60 -14.94 -10.96
N PRO A 258 -15.43 -14.40 -10.59
CA PRO A 258 -15.21 -13.95 -9.23
C PRO A 258 -15.99 -12.68 -8.92
N SER A 259 -16.50 -12.59 -7.69
CA SER A 259 -17.05 -11.34 -7.14
C SER A 259 -15.98 -10.52 -6.44
N MET A 260 -15.05 -11.21 -5.77
CA MET A 260 -13.88 -10.69 -5.05
C MET A 260 -12.73 -11.68 -5.25
N ILE A 261 -11.47 -11.24 -5.20
CA ILE A 261 -10.30 -12.12 -5.26
C ILE A 261 -9.44 -11.91 -4.01
N LEU A 262 -9.13 -12.98 -3.29
CA LEU A 262 -8.14 -12.98 -2.21
C LEU A 262 -6.83 -13.54 -2.74
N ASN A 263 -5.78 -12.73 -2.77
CA ASN A 263 -4.47 -13.11 -3.24
C ASN A 263 -3.46 -13.22 -2.10
N ALA A 264 -2.97 -14.42 -1.86
CA ALA A 264 -1.93 -14.76 -0.89
C ALA A 264 -0.58 -15.05 -1.56
N THR A 265 -0.41 -14.74 -2.86
CA THR A 265 0.91 -14.71 -3.48
C THR A 265 1.60 -13.38 -3.18
N SER A 266 2.92 -13.41 -3.03
CA SER A 266 3.75 -12.21 -2.90
C SER A 266 4.12 -11.63 -4.27
N PHE A 267 4.73 -10.45 -4.26
CA PHE A 267 5.22 -9.70 -5.43
C PHE A 267 4.13 -9.17 -6.37
N ALA A 268 4.52 -8.18 -7.18
CA ALA A 268 3.74 -7.65 -8.28
C ALA A 268 3.87 -8.49 -9.55
N VAL A 269 2.82 -8.49 -10.37
CA VAL A 269 2.87 -8.95 -11.75
C VAL A 269 3.50 -7.88 -12.62
N GLY A 270 3.01 -6.64 -12.52
CA GLY A 270 3.53 -5.49 -13.26
C GLY A 270 4.71 -4.78 -12.59
N SER A 271 5.21 -3.77 -13.28
CA SER A 271 6.18 -2.79 -12.78
C SER A 271 5.64 -1.38 -13.04
N PRO A 272 5.92 -0.38 -12.18
CA PRO A 272 5.51 1.00 -12.43
C PRO A 272 6.10 1.59 -13.73
N HIS A 273 7.14 0.95 -14.29
CA HIS A 273 7.89 1.44 -15.44
C HIS A 273 7.43 0.81 -16.77
N ASP A 274 6.61 -0.24 -16.73
CA ASP A 274 6.26 -1.01 -17.92
C ASP A 274 5.14 -0.35 -18.74
N GLY A 275 4.37 0.59 -18.16
CA GLY A 275 3.21 1.19 -18.83
C GLY A 275 2.24 0.13 -19.37
N ASP A 276 1.60 0.42 -20.52
CA ASP A 276 0.65 -0.51 -21.17
C ASP A 276 1.32 -1.74 -21.84
N THR A 277 2.65 -1.78 -21.90
CA THR A 277 3.39 -2.90 -22.51
C THR A 277 3.83 -3.95 -21.49
N GLY A 278 3.46 -3.78 -20.21
CA GLY A 278 3.74 -4.71 -19.13
C GLY A 278 3.04 -6.07 -19.27
N PRO A 279 3.50 -7.07 -18.51
CA PRO A 279 2.88 -8.40 -18.50
C PRO A 279 1.42 -8.30 -18.05
N THR A 280 0.51 -8.98 -18.76
CA THR A 280 -0.91 -9.01 -18.41
C THR A 280 -1.11 -9.62 -17.02
N ASN A 281 -1.66 -8.83 -16.09
CA ASN A 281 -1.98 -9.32 -14.76
C ASN A 281 -3.21 -10.26 -14.83
N PRO A 282 -3.05 -11.57 -14.53
CA PRO A 282 -4.16 -12.52 -14.60
C PRO A 282 -5.25 -12.23 -13.55
N LEU A 283 -4.99 -11.40 -12.54
CA LEU A 283 -6.00 -10.99 -11.57
C LEU A 283 -6.79 -9.74 -12.02
N ALA A 284 -6.40 -9.10 -13.11
CA ALA A 284 -7.05 -7.93 -13.70
C ALA A 284 -7.54 -8.16 -15.15
N MET A 285 -7.40 -9.39 -15.67
CA MET A 285 -7.90 -9.76 -16.99
C MET A 285 -9.43 -9.71 -17.07
N PRO A 286 -10.05 -9.64 -18.26
CA PRO A 286 -11.51 -9.61 -18.39
C PRO A 286 -12.23 -10.76 -17.66
N ALA A 287 -11.67 -11.97 -17.68
CA ALA A 287 -12.22 -13.13 -16.96
C ALA A 287 -12.24 -12.94 -15.44
N ALA A 288 -11.36 -12.10 -14.87
CA ALA A 288 -11.40 -11.72 -13.46
C ALA A 288 -12.58 -10.80 -13.10
N ASN A 289 -13.48 -10.51 -14.05
CA ASN A 289 -14.79 -9.91 -13.81
C ASN A 289 -14.72 -8.59 -13.04
N ALA A 290 -13.68 -7.78 -13.29
CA ALA A 290 -13.40 -6.53 -12.55
C ALA A 290 -13.52 -6.68 -11.02
N ALA A 291 -13.21 -7.87 -10.49
CA ALA A 291 -13.31 -8.15 -9.06
C ALA A 291 -12.19 -7.41 -8.31
N PRO A 292 -12.49 -6.73 -7.19
CA PRO A 292 -11.45 -6.17 -6.35
C PRO A 292 -10.50 -7.26 -5.85
N VAL A 293 -9.20 -6.98 -5.91
CA VAL A 293 -8.13 -7.91 -5.53
C VAL A 293 -7.54 -7.50 -4.17
N PHE A 294 -7.69 -8.37 -3.18
CA PHE A 294 -7.24 -8.14 -1.82
C PHE A 294 -5.97 -8.93 -1.54
N GLN A 295 -4.94 -8.23 -1.09
CA GLN A 295 -3.69 -8.84 -0.67
C GLN A 295 -3.85 -9.38 0.76
N VAL A 296 -3.72 -10.70 0.89
CA VAL A 296 -3.75 -11.44 2.14
C VAL A 296 -2.32 -11.86 2.48
N VAL A 297 -1.83 -11.49 3.66
CA VAL A 297 -0.41 -11.70 4.00
C VAL A 297 -0.25 -13.00 4.80
N LEU A 298 0.64 -13.86 4.34
CA LEU A 298 1.18 -14.98 5.11
C LEU A 298 2.60 -14.56 5.56
N SER A 299 2.74 -14.07 6.80
CA SER A 299 4.00 -13.50 7.26
C SER A 299 5.04 -14.58 7.53
N GLY A 300 6.27 -14.36 7.06
CA GLY A 300 7.40 -15.22 7.37
C GLY A 300 7.96 -15.03 8.79
N GLY A 301 7.45 -14.06 9.55
CA GLY A 301 7.84 -13.81 10.94
C GLY A 301 6.96 -14.54 11.96
N ALA A 302 7.44 -14.61 13.19
CA ALA A 302 6.73 -15.25 14.31
C ALA A 302 5.59 -14.38 14.86
N GLU A 303 4.50 -15.03 15.28
CA GLU A 303 3.31 -14.37 15.83
C GLU A 303 3.64 -13.53 17.07
N ALA A 304 4.47 -14.05 17.99
CA ALA A 304 4.86 -13.34 19.20
C ALA A 304 5.60 -12.01 18.91
N VAL A 305 6.43 -12.00 17.86
CA VAL A 305 7.13 -10.78 17.41
C VAL A 305 6.15 -9.77 16.83
N TRP A 306 5.19 -10.24 16.03
CA TRP A 306 4.11 -9.38 15.53
C TRP A 306 3.25 -8.82 16.66
N GLU A 307 2.81 -9.65 17.60
CA GLU A 307 1.90 -9.27 18.69
C GLU A 307 2.54 -8.18 19.57
N ALA A 308 3.79 -8.37 19.98
CA ALA A 308 4.53 -7.42 20.82
C ALA A 308 5.05 -6.17 20.06
N GLY A 309 5.33 -6.28 18.76
CA GLY A 309 5.93 -5.20 17.97
C GLY A 309 4.93 -4.17 17.43
N LEU A 310 5.41 -2.95 17.16
CA LEU A 310 4.63 -1.89 16.50
C LEU A 310 4.85 -1.81 14.98
N THR A 311 5.84 -2.53 14.44
CA THR A 311 6.16 -2.50 13.00
C THR A 311 5.14 -3.25 12.13
N GLY A 312 4.49 -4.27 12.68
CA GLY A 312 3.53 -5.12 11.96
C GLY A 312 4.19 -6.20 11.10
N LEU A 313 5.09 -5.83 10.18
CA LEU A 313 5.79 -6.80 9.33
C LEU A 313 7.30 -6.53 9.30
N SER A 314 8.08 -7.54 8.93
CA SER A 314 9.51 -7.39 8.65
C SER A 314 9.73 -6.57 7.37
N ALA A 315 10.90 -5.95 7.19
CA ALA A 315 11.22 -5.19 5.98
C ALA A 315 11.06 -6.03 4.69
N ARG A 316 11.43 -7.32 4.75
CA ARG A 316 11.23 -8.27 3.66
C ARG A 316 9.75 -8.47 3.35
N ASP A 317 8.93 -8.72 4.37
CA ASP A 317 7.49 -8.93 4.19
C ASP A 317 6.80 -7.65 3.68
N ILE A 318 7.22 -6.46 4.13
CA ILE A 318 6.71 -5.18 3.62
C ILE A 318 6.98 -5.06 2.12
N ALA A 319 8.22 -5.30 1.69
CA ALA A 319 8.58 -5.20 0.28
C ALA A 319 7.77 -6.19 -0.57
N MET A 320 7.71 -7.45 -0.15
CA MET A 320 7.13 -8.56 -0.93
C MET A 320 5.61 -8.60 -0.89
N ASN A 321 4.98 -8.31 0.25
CA ASN A 321 3.54 -8.49 0.47
C ASN A 321 2.75 -7.17 0.54
N VAL A 322 3.41 -6.01 0.52
CA VAL A 322 2.74 -4.71 0.62
C VAL A 322 3.15 -3.79 -0.51
N ALA A 323 4.40 -3.30 -0.51
CA ALA A 323 4.83 -2.26 -1.44
C ALA A 323 4.76 -2.68 -2.92
N LEU A 324 5.22 -3.89 -3.25
CA LEU A 324 5.12 -4.40 -4.62
C LEU A 324 3.65 -4.69 -5.00
N PRO A 325 2.86 -5.46 -4.23
CA PRO A 325 1.43 -5.63 -4.49
C PRO A 325 0.61 -4.33 -4.67
N GLU A 326 0.98 -3.23 -4.02
CA GLU A 326 0.34 -1.92 -4.20
C GLU A 326 0.49 -1.38 -5.64
N VAL A 327 1.55 -1.75 -6.36
CA VAL A 327 1.77 -1.41 -7.79
C VAL A 327 0.72 -2.08 -8.68
N ASP A 328 0.32 -3.31 -8.35
CA ASP A 328 -0.75 -4.03 -9.04
C ASP A 328 -2.16 -3.51 -8.66
N GLY A 329 -2.26 -2.47 -7.82
CA GLY A 329 -3.53 -1.93 -7.34
C GLY A 329 -4.24 -2.81 -6.30
N ARG A 330 -3.53 -3.76 -5.66
CA ARG A 330 -4.15 -4.66 -4.67
C ARG A 330 -4.44 -3.92 -3.36
N VAL A 331 -5.59 -4.19 -2.76
CA VAL A 331 -5.99 -3.61 -1.46
C VAL A 331 -5.37 -4.45 -0.33
N LEU A 332 -4.54 -3.82 0.51
CA LEU A 332 -3.95 -4.53 1.65
C LEU A 332 -5.03 -4.85 2.69
N THR A 333 -5.07 -6.11 3.13
CA THR A 333 -5.96 -6.54 4.22
C THR A 333 -5.18 -6.73 5.51
N ARG A 334 -4.89 -7.98 5.93
CA ARG A 334 -4.17 -8.34 7.15
C ARG A 334 -3.18 -9.47 6.92
N ALA A 335 -2.25 -9.60 7.86
CA ALA A 335 -1.50 -10.85 8.05
C ALA A 335 -2.41 -11.86 8.75
N ILE A 336 -2.81 -12.91 8.02
CA ILE A 336 -3.73 -13.95 8.55
C ILE A 336 -2.98 -15.13 9.16
N SER A 337 -1.66 -15.21 8.95
CA SER A 337 -0.82 -16.24 9.52
C SER A 337 0.60 -15.77 9.72
N PHE A 338 1.28 -16.46 10.63
CA PHE A 338 2.67 -16.24 11.00
C PHE A 338 3.42 -17.56 10.93
N LYS A 339 4.71 -17.49 10.58
CA LYS A 339 5.59 -18.64 10.54
C LYS A 339 6.42 -18.66 11.83
N GLY A 340 6.29 -19.72 12.60
CA GLY A 340 7.07 -19.93 13.83
C GLY A 340 7.10 -21.41 14.18
N GLU A 341 7.80 -21.76 15.27
CA GLU A 341 7.67 -23.10 15.84
C GLU A 341 6.20 -23.34 16.16
N ALA A 342 5.60 -24.26 15.42
CA ALA A 342 4.20 -24.59 15.56
C ALA A 342 4.03 -25.60 16.70
N TRP A 343 4.91 -26.60 16.76
CA TRP A 343 5.05 -27.58 17.85
C TRP A 343 6.40 -28.31 17.76
N PHE A 344 6.82 -28.93 18.86
CA PHE A 344 7.89 -29.93 18.85
C PHE A 344 7.29 -31.31 18.57
N ASP A 345 7.64 -31.92 17.44
CA ASP A 345 7.18 -33.28 17.14
C ASP A 345 8.06 -34.30 17.85
N THR A 346 7.54 -34.87 18.94
CA THR A 346 8.25 -35.90 19.72
C THR A 346 8.59 -37.14 18.90
N ALA A 347 7.80 -37.44 17.85
CA ALA A 347 8.06 -38.61 17.04
C ALA A 347 9.34 -38.41 16.20
N THR A 348 9.48 -37.23 15.58
CA THR A 348 10.63 -36.87 14.73
C THR A 348 11.75 -36.14 15.45
N GLU A 349 11.58 -35.82 16.73
CA GLU A 349 12.49 -35.04 17.57
C GLU A 349 12.90 -33.72 16.89
N CYS A 350 11.92 -33.06 16.26
CA CYS A 350 12.12 -31.88 15.44
C CYS A 350 11.16 -30.76 15.84
N PRO A 351 11.63 -29.52 16.05
CA PRO A 351 10.75 -28.36 16.08
C PRO A 351 10.19 -28.11 14.68
N ILE A 352 8.89 -28.29 14.50
CA ILE A 352 8.24 -28.09 13.21
C ILE A 352 7.82 -26.62 13.08
N ALA A 353 8.39 -25.93 12.09
CA ALA A 353 8.02 -24.56 11.75
C ALA A 353 7.07 -24.53 10.54
N THR A 354 5.85 -24.05 10.74
CA THR A 354 4.86 -23.90 9.66
C THR A 354 4.05 -22.63 9.84
N TYR A 355 3.26 -22.27 8.82
CA TYR A 355 2.29 -21.19 8.94
C TYR A 355 1.16 -21.61 9.85
N ARG A 356 0.91 -20.82 10.89
CA ARG A 356 -0.28 -20.94 11.73
C ARG A 356 -1.18 -19.74 11.53
N SER A 357 -2.44 -20.02 11.26
CA SER A 357 -3.48 -19.02 11.15
C SER A 357 -3.74 -18.33 12.49
N ARG A 358 -4.02 -17.02 12.41
CA ARG A 358 -4.47 -16.19 13.52
C ARG A 358 -5.96 -15.89 13.32
N ALA A 359 -6.80 -16.51 14.15
CA ALA A 359 -8.25 -16.60 13.91
C ALA A 359 -8.93 -15.24 13.72
N ASP A 360 -8.67 -14.27 14.59
CA ASP A 360 -9.28 -12.93 14.50
C ASP A 360 -8.84 -12.16 13.25
N ARG A 361 -7.64 -12.44 12.73
CA ARG A 361 -7.16 -11.86 11.46
C ARG A 361 -7.84 -12.50 10.25
N VAL A 362 -8.03 -13.83 10.27
CA VAL A 362 -8.81 -14.56 9.25
C VAL A 362 -10.25 -14.03 9.20
N ASP A 363 -10.87 -13.87 10.37
CA ASP A 363 -12.23 -13.34 10.48
C ASP A 363 -12.35 -11.93 9.91
N PHE A 364 -11.41 -11.03 10.24
CA PHE A 364 -11.40 -9.67 9.68
C PHE A 364 -11.39 -9.68 8.14
N VAL A 365 -10.51 -10.49 7.53
CA VAL A 365 -10.42 -10.59 6.07
C VAL A 365 -11.72 -11.16 5.48
N ALA A 366 -12.30 -12.17 6.11
CA ALA A 366 -13.53 -12.79 5.65
C ALA A 366 -14.73 -11.82 5.76
N ASP A 367 -14.82 -11.04 6.84
CA ASP A 367 -15.84 -10.00 7.02
C ASP A 367 -15.68 -8.87 6.00
N LEU A 368 -14.44 -8.41 5.76
CA LEU A 368 -14.17 -7.37 4.77
C LEU A 368 -14.58 -7.85 3.37
N THR A 369 -14.25 -9.08 3.03
CA THR A 369 -14.64 -9.71 1.76
C THR A 369 -16.16 -9.79 1.62
N ALA A 370 -16.86 -10.22 2.67
CA ALA A 370 -18.32 -10.32 2.68
C ALA A 370 -18.99 -8.94 2.52
N ASN A 371 -18.45 -7.91 3.16
CA ASN A 371 -18.99 -6.55 3.05
C ASN A 371 -18.81 -5.98 1.63
N TRP A 372 -17.66 -6.22 0.99
CA TRP A 372 -17.47 -5.84 -0.42
C TRP A 372 -18.32 -6.64 -1.40
N ALA A 373 -18.47 -7.95 -1.18
CA ALA A 373 -19.37 -8.78 -1.99
C ALA A 373 -20.83 -8.32 -1.86
N ARG A 374 -21.25 -7.96 -0.63
CA ARG A 374 -22.57 -7.37 -0.38
C ARG A 374 -22.74 -6.03 -1.10
N LEU A 375 -21.76 -5.12 -0.99
CA LEU A 375 -21.79 -3.83 -1.68
C LEU A 375 -21.96 -4.00 -3.19
N ARG A 376 -21.20 -4.92 -3.79
CA ARG A 376 -21.25 -5.23 -5.23
C ARG A 376 -22.61 -5.79 -5.66
N ALA A 377 -23.22 -6.66 -4.85
CA ALA A 377 -24.50 -7.29 -5.18
C ALA A 377 -25.72 -6.38 -4.90
N LYS A 378 -25.58 -5.39 -4.01
CA LYS A 378 -26.69 -4.54 -3.58
C LYS A 378 -27.08 -3.55 -4.68
N PRO A 379 -28.40 -3.38 -4.98
CA PRO A 379 -28.87 -2.36 -5.93
C PRO A 379 -28.47 -0.94 -5.50
N GLU A 380 -28.15 -0.08 -6.47
CA GLU A 380 -27.67 1.30 -6.26
C GLU A 380 -28.60 2.10 -5.33
N ALA A 381 -29.92 2.01 -5.55
CA ALA A 381 -30.92 2.72 -4.76
C ALA A 381 -30.96 2.31 -3.27
N GLU A 382 -30.48 1.11 -2.93
CA GLU A 382 -30.46 0.57 -1.58
C GLU A 382 -29.10 0.76 -0.87
N ARG A 383 -28.05 1.11 -1.62
CA ARG A 383 -26.70 1.31 -1.06
C ARG A 383 -26.69 2.52 -0.12
N ARG A 384 -26.10 2.32 1.05
CA ARG A 384 -25.92 3.31 2.10
C ARG A 384 -24.46 3.77 2.14
N VAL A 385 -24.21 5.04 1.90
CA VAL A 385 -22.84 5.58 1.81
C VAL A 385 -22.66 6.72 2.80
N ALA A 386 -21.55 6.71 3.52
CA ALA A 386 -21.15 7.80 4.39
C ALA A 386 -20.01 8.60 3.76
N LEU A 387 -20.22 9.90 3.55
CA LEU A 387 -19.19 10.86 3.15
C LEU A 387 -18.66 11.55 4.42
N VAL A 388 -17.41 11.32 4.78
CA VAL A 388 -16.78 11.82 6.01
C VAL A 388 -15.84 12.97 5.67
N LEU A 389 -16.09 14.13 6.27
CA LEU A 389 -15.33 15.36 6.06
C LEU A 389 -14.34 15.57 7.21
N ALA A 390 -13.09 15.90 6.89
CA ALA A 390 -12.09 16.21 7.91
C ALA A 390 -12.30 17.59 8.54
N ASN A 391 -11.83 17.79 9.77
CA ASN A 391 -11.80 19.09 10.43
C ASN A 391 -10.47 19.27 11.16
N TYR A 392 -9.56 20.02 10.54
CA TYR A 392 -8.23 20.27 11.11
C TYR A 392 -7.71 21.67 10.79
N PRO A 393 -7.22 22.43 11.79
CA PRO A 393 -7.47 22.27 13.23
C PRO A 393 -8.97 22.27 13.59
N ASN A 394 -9.35 21.90 14.81
CA ASN A 394 -10.75 21.81 15.29
C ASN A 394 -11.45 23.17 15.48
N LYS A 395 -11.38 24.06 14.48
CA LYS A 395 -12.07 25.35 14.43
C LYS A 395 -13.13 25.30 13.34
N ASP A 396 -14.22 26.04 13.53
CA ASP A 396 -15.29 26.11 12.53
C ASP A 396 -14.82 26.72 11.21
N GLY A 397 -13.86 27.66 11.23
CA GLY A 397 -13.21 28.18 10.02
C GLY A 397 -12.30 27.18 9.28
N ARG A 398 -12.23 25.92 9.74
CA ARG A 398 -11.40 24.84 9.19
C ARG A 398 -12.22 23.55 8.96
N LEU A 399 -13.54 23.65 8.90
CA LEU A 399 -14.43 22.54 8.56
C LEU A 399 -14.17 22.09 7.12
N ALA A 400 -14.33 20.79 6.86
CA ALA A 400 -14.13 20.18 5.55
C ALA A 400 -12.75 20.50 4.94
N ASN A 401 -11.69 20.38 5.76
CA ASN A 401 -10.34 20.66 5.29
C ASN A 401 -9.88 19.57 4.30
N GLY A 402 -9.53 19.98 3.08
CA GLY A 402 -8.99 19.15 2.02
C GLY A 402 -7.78 19.83 1.38
N VAL A 403 -6.59 19.24 1.47
CA VAL A 403 -5.37 19.83 0.87
C VAL A 403 -5.54 19.89 -0.64
N GLY A 404 -5.66 21.11 -1.18
CA GLY A 404 -5.85 21.33 -2.61
C GLY A 404 -7.22 20.90 -3.13
N LEU A 405 -8.19 20.66 -2.26
CA LEU A 405 -9.55 20.23 -2.63
C LEU A 405 -10.57 21.21 -2.04
N ASP A 406 -11.49 21.69 -2.86
CA ASP A 406 -12.71 22.34 -2.40
C ASP A 406 -13.68 21.25 -1.93
N THR A 407 -13.46 20.78 -0.70
CA THR A 407 -14.18 19.63 -0.14
C THR A 407 -15.70 19.86 -0.06
N PRO A 408 -16.21 21.05 0.33
CA PRO A 408 -17.63 21.33 0.26
C PRO A 408 -18.19 21.23 -1.17
N ALA A 409 -17.56 21.86 -2.17
CA ALA A 409 -18.02 21.79 -3.55
C ALA A 409 -17.94 20.36 -4.10
N ALA A 410 -16.85 19.65 -3.82
CA ALA A 410 -16.64 18.26 -4.19
C ALA A 410 -17.71 17.34 -3.57
N THR A 411 -18.12 17.60 -2.33
CA THR A 411 -19.16 16.82 -1.64
C THR A 411 -20.53 17.06 -2.28
N VAL A 412 -20.91 18.31 -2.55
CA VAL A 412 -22.17 18.64 -3.24
C VAL A 412 -22.20 18.02 -4.64
N HIS A 413 -21.09 18.13 -5.39
CA HIS A 413 -20.96 17.52 -6.70
C HIS A 413 -21.11 15.99 -6.63
N THR A 414 -20.44 15.34 -5.66
CA THR A 414 -20.54 13.90 -5.42
C THR A 414 -21.97 13.47 -5.08
N LEU A 415 -22.70 14.22 -4.25
CA LEU A 415 -24.12 13.96 -3.97
C LEU A 415 -24.97 14.00 -5.24
N GLY A 416 -24.72 14.98 -6.11
CA GLY A 416 -25.37 15.08 -7.42
C GLY A 416 -25.08 13.88 -8.32
N LEU A 417 -23.81 13.47 -8.42
CA LEU A 417 -23.40 12.29 -9.19
C LEU A 417 -24.00 10.99 -8.64
N LEU A 418 -24.07 10.83 -7.32
CA LEU A 418 -24.72 9.68 -6.68
C LEU A 418 -26.21 9.63 -7.04
N ALA A 419 -26.91 10.76 -7.00
CA ALA A 419 -28.30 10.84 -7.42
C ALA A 419 -28.48 10.45 -8.90
N GLN A 420 -27.63 10.95 -9.79
CA GLN A 420 -27.63 10.62 -11.22
C GLN A 420 -27.34 9.13 -11.48
N ALA A 421 -26.46 8.53 -10.67
CA ALA A 421 -26.14 7.11 -10.70
C ALA A 421 -27.23 6.21 -10.10
N GLY A 422 -28.35 6.77 -9.63
CA GLY A 422 -29.51 6.02 -9.11
C GLY A 422 -29.46 5.71 -7.61
N TYR A 423 -28.53 6.28 -6.86
CA TYR A 423 -28.55 6.19 -5.40
C TYR A 423 -29.72 7.01 -4.85
N ARG A 424 -30.28 6.57 -3.71
CA ARG A 424 -31.37 7.28 -3.04
C ARG A 424 -30.84 8.51 -2.29
N VAL A 425 -30.76 9.63 -2.99
CA VAL A 425 -30.40 10.94 -2.42
C VAL A 425 -31.66 11.79 -2.28
N THR A 426 -31.91 12.33 -1.08
CA THR A 426 -33.07 13.21 -0.82
C THR A 426 -32.68 14.45 -0.04
N GLY A 427 -33.13 15.62 -0.47
CA GLY A 427 -32.88 16.88 0.25
C GLY A 427 -31.41 17.28 0.36
N ALA A 428 -30.58 16.85 -0.61
CA ALA A 428 -29.18 17.28 -0.68
C ALA A 428 -29.08 18.80 -0.89
N PRO A 429 -28.06 19.46 -0.33
CA PRO A 429 -27.84 20.89 -0.52
C PRO A 429 -27.47 21.20 -1.97
N ASP A 430 -27.97 22.32 -2.49
CA ASP A 430 -27.73 22.76 -3.88
C ASP A 430 -26.40 23.53 -4.04
N SER A 431 -25.71 23.87 -2.95
CA SER A 431 -24.45 24.62 -2.97
C SER A 431 -23.55 24.32 -1.78
N SER A 432 -22.26 24.62 -1.92
CA SER A 432 -21.26 24.54 -0.84
C SER A 432 -21.69 25.37 0.37
N ASP A 433 -22.21 26.58 0.16
CA ASP A 433 -22.69 27.44 1.24
C ASP A 433 -23.84 26.80 2.01
N ALA A 434 -24.82 26.21 1.30
CA ALA A 434 -25.94 25.53 1.93
C ALA A 434 -25.49 24.31 2.76
N LEU A 435 -24.53 23.55 2.25
CA LEU A 435 -23.91 22.43 2.98
C LEU A 435 -23.21 22.93 4.26
N MET A 436 -22.38 23.97 4.14
CA MET A 436 -21.64 24.50 5.28
C MET A 436 -22.55 25.11 6.35
N GLN A 437 -23.61 25.80 5.97
CA GLN A 437 -24.62 26.30 6.92
C GLN A 437 -25.32 25.15 7.66
N ALA A 438 -25.64 24.05 6.95
CA ALA A 438 -26.24 22.88 7.58
C ALA A 438 -25.29 22.19 8.58
N ILE A 439 -23.99 22.11 8.28
CA ILE A 439 -22.98 21.58 9.21
C ILE A 439 -22.85 22.49 10.44
N LEU A 440 -22.77 23.81 10.24
CA LEU A 440 -22.60 24.79 11.31
C LEU A 440 -23.80 24.88 12.25
N ALA A 441 -25.01 24.56 11.76
CA ALA A 441 -26.20 24.48 12.60
C ALA A 441 -26.09 23.37 13.67
N GLY A 442 -25.43 22.25 13.33
CA GLY A 442 -25.28 21.06 14.17
C GLY A 442 -24.08 21.07 15.12
N PRO A 443 -23.87 19.98 15.88
CA PRO A 443 -22.76 19.88 16.82
C PRO A 443 -21.42 19.75 16.05
N THR A 444 -20.58 20.78 16.04
CA THR A 444 -19.22 20.69 15.45
C THR A 444 -18.20 20.34 16.52
N ASN A 445 -16.94 20.16 16.10
CA ASN A 445 -15.82 19.96 17.03
C ASN A 445 -15.50 21.22 17.87
N TRP A 446 -16.11 22.36 17.58
CA TRP A 446 -15.95 23.60 18.34
C TRP A 446 -16.79 23.55 19.62
N LEU A 447 -16.14 23.47 20.78
CA LEU A 447 -16.81 23.15 22.05
C LEU A 447 -17.57 24.31 22.69
N THR A 448 -17.22 25.56 22.37
CA THR A 448 -17.62 26.76 23.13
C THR A 448 -19.14 26.97 23.22
N ASP A 449 -19.85 26.79 22.12
CA ASP A 449 -21.30 27.02 21.96
C ASP A 449 -22.04 25.73 21.52
N ARG A 450 -21.34 24.59 21.50
CA ARG A 450 -21.85 23.28 21.04
C ARG A 450 -23.19 22.90 21.65
N ALA A 451 -23.36 23.13 22.96
CA ALA A 451 -24.55 22.73 23.69
C ALA A 451 -25.82 23.47 23.24
N GLU A 452 -25.66 24.61 22.55
CA GLU A 452 -26.76 25.44 22.05
C GLU A 452 -27.13 25.08 20.60
N ARG A 453 -26.28 24.34 19.88
CA ARG A 453 -26.45 23.97 18.47
C ARG A 453 -27.50 22.87 18.28
N GLN A 454 -28.22 22.92 17.16
CA GLN A 454 -29.36 22.06 16.85
C GLN A 454 -29.15 21.33 15.52
N GLY A 455 -29.43 20.04 15.48
CA GLY A 455 -29.21 19.19 14.32
C GLY A 455 -28.26 18.04 14.61
N GLY A 456 -27.73 17.42 13.56
CA GLY A 456 -27.01 16.16 13.69
C GLY A 456 -27.95 14.97 13.90
N VAL A 457 -27.36 13.82 14.21
CA VAL A 457 -28.08 12.60 14.59
C VAL A 457 -27.80 12.25 16.05
N GLU A 458 -28.70 11.47 16.64
CA GLU A 458 -28.55 10.95 17.99
C GLU A 458 -28.15 9.48 17.95
N PHE A 459 -27.22 9.07 18.81
CA PHE A 459 -26.87 7.67 18.99
C PHE A 459 -27.08 7.27 20.45
N SER A 460 -27.84 6.20 20.69
CA SER A 460 -28.22 5.82 22.05
C SER A 460 -26.99 5.38 22.86
N MET A 461 -26.96 5.73 24.15
CA MET A 461 -25.89 5.26 25.04
C MET A 461 -25.89 3.74 25.19
N ALA A 462 -27.05 3.09 25.12
CA ALA A 462 -27.16 1.64 25.19
C ALA A 462 -26.46 0.96 24.00
N ASP A 463 -26.71 1.43 22.77
CA ASP A 463 -26.06 0.89 21.57
C ASP A 463 -24.54 1.19 21.59
N TYR A 464 -24.16 2.37 22.06
CA TYR A 464 -22.75 2.70 22.28
C TYR A 464 -22.07 1.75 23.26
N GLN A 465 -22.70 1.45 24.40
CA GLN A 465 -22.15 0.54 25.41
C GLN A 465 -22.01 -0.90 24.88
N ILE A 466 -22.95 -1.36 24.04
CA ILE A 466 -22.84 -2.67 23.37
C ILE A 466 -21.60 -2.70 22.48
N PHE A 467 -21.40 -1.67 21.65
CA PHE A 467 -20.22 -1.56 20.80
C PHE A 467 -18.93 -1.46 21.62
N PHE A 468 -18.89 -0.55 22.60
CA PHE A 468 -17.72 -0.31 23.43
C PHE A 468 -17.33 -1.58 24.19
N GLY A 469 -18.30 -2.35 24.69
CA GLY A 469 -18.07 -3.62 25.39
C GLY A 469 -17.49 -4.75 24.53
N GLN A 470 -17.57 -4.66 23.20
CA GLN A 470 -16.97 -5.64 22.28
C GLN A 470 -15.49 -5.35 21.97
N LEU A 471 -14.99 -4.15 22.31
CA LEU A 471 -13.59 -3.79 22.10
C LEU A 471 -12.68 -4.56 23.08
N PRO A 472 -11.40 -4.82 22.75
CA PRO A 472 -10.46 -5.46 23.68
C PRO A 472 -10.34 -4.70 25.01
N ASP A 473 -10.14 -5.44 26.11
CA ASP A 473 -10.07 -4.87 27.47
C ASP A 473 -9.01 -3.76 27.58
N ALA A 474 -7.82 -3.97 27.02
CA ALA A 474 -6.73 -2.98 27.01
C ALA A 474 -7.12 -1.71 26.23
N THR A 475 -7.84 -1.86 25.12
CA THR A 475 -8.34 -0.74 24.31
C THR A 475 -9.35 0.10 25.11
N ARG A 476 -10.31 -0.56 25.77
CA ARG A 476 -11.31 0.13 26.61
C ARG A 476 -10.65 0.83 27.80
N ALA A 477 -9.74 0.17 28.49
CA ALA A 477 -9.01 0.73 29.63
C ALA A 477 -8.25 2.00 29.22
N ALA A 478 -7.47 1.95 28.13
CA ALA A 478 -6.73 3.12 27.66
C ALA A 478 -7.63 4.32 27.33
N ILE A 479 -8.81 4.09 26.75
CA ILE A 479 -9.80 5.15 26.47
C ILE A 479 -10.35 5.74 27.76
N VAL A 480 -10.78 4.90 28.71
CA VAL A 480 -11.34 5.35 29.99
C VAL A 480 -10.30 6.07 30.85
N ASP A 481 -9.07 5.57 30.89
CA ASP A 481 -7.97 6.19 31.63
C ASP A 481 -7.66 7.59 31.09
N ARG A 482 -7.79 7.80 29.78
CA ARG A 482 -7.51 9.09 29.13
C ARG A 482 -8.68 10.07 29.21
N TRP A 483 -9.91 9.59 29.00
CA TRP A 483 -11.09 10.42 28.74
C TRP A 483 -12.18 10.32 29.81
N GLY A 484 -12.01 9.44 30.79
CA GLY A 484 -13.04 9.14 31.79
C GLY A 484 -14.13 8.20 31.27
N PRO A 485 -15.27 8.09 31.96
CA PRO A 485 -16.40 7.31 31.49
C PRO A 485 -17.09 7.99 30.28
N PRO A 486 -17.86 7.26 29.45
CA PRO A 486 -18.46 7.86 28.25
C PRO A 486 -19.42 9.03 28.54
N GLU A 487 -20.05 9.05 29.72
CA GLU A 487 -20.93 10.12 30.19
C GLU A 487 -20.18 11.44 30.44
N ALA A 488 -18.85 11.41 30.56
CA ALA A 488 -18.00 12.59 30.69
C ALA A 488 -17.66 13.22 29.33
N ASP A 489 -17.97 12.57 28.22
CA ASP A 489 -17.69 13.09 26.88
C ASP A 489 -18.55 14.35 26.60
N PRO A 490 -17.98 15.43 26.05
CA PRO A 490 -18.74 16.64 25.75
C PRO A 490 -19.95 16.41 24.83
N PHE A 491 -19.92 15.42 23.95
CA PHE A 491 -21.02 15.14 23.02
C PHE A 491 -22.11 14.26 23.62
N TYR A 492 -21.93 13.78 24.85
CA TYR A 492 -22.97 13.08 25.60
C TYR A 492 -24.02 14.04 26.15
N GLN A 493 -25.28 13.62 26.06
CA GLN A 493 -26.43 14.28 26.69
C GLN A 493 -27.15 13.29 27.59
N SER A 494 -27.33 13.66 28.86
CA SER A 494 -28.04 12.84 29.84
C SER A 494 -29.52 12.69 29.47
N GLY A 495 -30.04 11.48 29.66
CA GLY A 495 -31.46 11.20 29.55
C GLY A 495 -32.19 11.42 30.87
N GLU A 496 -33.39 12.01 30.84
CA GLU A 496 -34.26 12.05 32.04
C GLU A 496 -34.95 10.70 32.29
N VAL A 497 -35.19 9.92 31.23
CA VAL A 497 -35.97 8.66 31.25
C VAL A 497 -35.24 7.48 30.58
N ASP A 498 -34.08 7.72 29.95
CA ASP A 498 -33.25 6.73 29.26
C ASP A 498 -31.77 6.87 29.70
N CYS A 499 -30.89 6.02 29.17
CA CYS A 499 -29.45 6.05 29.48
C CYS A 499 -28.70 7.27 28.87
N GLY A 500 -29.41 8.20 28.22
CA GLY A 500 -28.81 9.30 27.46
C GLY A 500 -28.38 8.92 26.04
N ARG A 501 -27.75 9.88 25.36
CA ARG A 501 -27.41 9.79 23.93
C ARG A 501 -26.19 10.64 23.57
N PHE A 502 -25.47 10.23 22.52
CA PHE A 502 -24.46 11.07 21.86
C PHE A 502 -25.09 11.92 20.77
N LYS A 503 -24.69 13.19 20.67
CA LYS A 503 -25.01 14.07 19.56
C LYS A 503 -23.90 14.03 18.52
N LEU A 504 -24.20 13.53 17.32
CA LEU A 504 -23.20 13.31 16.27
C LEU A 504 -23.40 14.28 15.11
N SER A 505 -22.30 14.81 14.59
CA SER A 505 -22.28 15.76 13.46
C SER A 505 -22.53 15.04 12.13
N VAL A 506 -23.78 14.66 11.88
CA VAL A 506 -24.18 13.93 10.66
C VAL A 506 -25.43 14.53 10.05
N LEU A 507 -25.40 14.73 8.75
CA LEU A 507 -26.53 15.14 7.92
C LEU A 507 -27.01 13.94 7.08
N CYS A 508 -28.31 13.72 7.03
CA CYS A 508 -28.91 12.61 6.30
C CYS A 508 -29.59 13.08 5.01
N PHE A 509 -29.19 12.50 3.88
CA PHE A 509 -29.72 12.79 2.55
C PHE A 509 -30.27 11.50 1.91
N GLY A 510 -31.23 10.85 2.59
CA GLY A 510 -31.77 9.57 2.16
C GLY A 510 -30.88 8.41 2.61
N ASN A 511 -30.33 7.66 1.64
CA ASN A 511 -29.35 6.61 1.93
C ASN A 511 -27.90 7.12 1.90
N ILE A 512 -27.68 8.41 1.72
CA ILE A 512 -26.34 9.02 1.81
C ILE A 512 -26.29 9.90 3.05
N VAL A 513 -25.19 9.84 3.80
CA VAL A 513 -24.94 10.73 4.93
C VAL A 513 -23.67 11.52 4.73
N VAL A 514 -23.64 12.77 5.20
CA VAL A 514 -22.43 13.59 5.27
C VAL A 514 -22.12 13.82 6.74
N GLY A 515 -20.97 13.34 7.21
CA GLY A 515 -20.56 13.44 8.60
C GLY A 515 -19.27 14.25 8.75
N LEU A 516 -19.19 15.07 9.80
CA LEU A 516 -17.93 15.70 10.18
C LEU A 516 -17.14 14.74 11.07
N GLN A 517 -15.92 14.41 10.66
CA GLN A 517 -15.05 13.53 11.43
C GLN A 517 -14.81 14.14 12.82
N PRO A 518 -15.06 13.39 13.91
CA PRO A 518 -14.82 13.89 15.25
C PRO A 518 -13.35 14.21 15.51
N ALA A 519 -13.12 15.15 16.42
CA ALA A 519 -11.79 15.48 16.91
C ALA A 519 -11.08 14.26 17.50
N ARG A 520 -9.79 14.09 17.19
CA ARG A 520 -8.92 13.05 17.76
C ARG A 520 -8.72 13.19 19.27
N GLY A 521 -8.88 14.41 19.80
CA GLY A 521 -8.88 14.70 21.23
C GLY A 521 -9.49 16.09 21.48
N TYR A 522 -10.21 16.23 22.59
CA TYR A 522 -10.72 17.52 23.04
C TYR A 522 -9.79 18.14 24.09
N ASN A 523 -9.73 19.47 24.15
CA ASN A 523 -8.91 20.26 25.10
C ASN A 523 -7.39 19.97 25.06
N VAL A 524 -6.89 19.49 23.93
CA VAL A 524 -5.45 19.38 23.62
C VAL A 524 -5.20 20.21 22.37
N ASP A 525 -4.04 20.86 22.24
CA ASP A 525 -3.70 21.59 21.01
C ASP A 525 -3.85 20.62 19.82
N PRO A 526 -4.66 20.95 18.79
CA PRO A 526 -4.83 20.10 17.62
C PRO A 526 -3.51 19.67 16.98
N THR A 527 -2.51 20.55 16.97
CA THR A 527 -1.16 20.25 16.47
C THR A 527 -0.54 19.09 17.26
N ASP A 528 -0.60 19.16 18.59
CA ASP A 528 -0.05 18.12 19.46
C ASP A 528 -0.83 16.80 19.35
N THR A 529 -2.16 16.84 19.16
CA THR A 529 -2.97 15.61 19.06
C THR A 529 -2.66 14.77 17.83
N TYR A 530 -2.39 15.40 16.68
CA TYR A 530 -2.12 14.70 15.42
C TYR A 530 -0.69 14.14 15.37
N HIS A 531 0.25 14.76 16.09
CA HIS A 531 1.61 14.27 16.23
C HIS A 531 1.81 13.34 17.45
N SER A 532 0.78 13.13 18.28
CA SER A 532 0.81 12.18 19.40
C SER A 532 0.46 10.76 18.94
N PRO A 533 1.45 9.85 18.80
CA PRO A 533 1.24 8.52 18.23
C PRO A 533 0.43 7.59 19.15
N ASP A 534 0.34 7.92 20.45
CA ASP A 534 -0.29 7.15 21.52
C ASP A 534 -1.63 7.73 21.99
N LEU A 535 -2.05 8.89 21.50
CA LEU A 535 -3.33 9.50 21.87
C LEU A 535 -4.52 8.70 21.33
N VAL A 536 -5.20 8.00 22.24
CA VAL A 536 -6.42 7.23 21.96
C VAL A 536 -7.61 8.16 21.68
N PRO A 537 -8.56 7.76 20.81
CA PRO A 537 -9.69 8.63 20.44
C PRO A 537 -10.72 8.75 21.59
N PRO A 538 -11.43 9.89 21.72
CA PRO A 538 -12.48 10.10 22.71
C PRO A 538 -13.77 9.35 22.38
N HIS A 539 -14.65 9.17 23.36
CA HIS A 539 -15.88 8.38 23.21
C HIS A 539 -16.77 8.82 22.03
N ASN A 540 -16.93 10.13 21.78
CA ASN A 540 -17.67 10.66 20.63
C ASN A 540 -17.12 10.14 19.28
N TYR A 541 -15.80 9.99 19.18
CA TYR A 541 -15.16 9.46 17.98
C TYR A 541 -15.58 8.01 17.73
N LEU A 542 -15.58 7.19 18.77
CA LEU A 542 -16.06 5.80 18.69
C LEU A 542 -17.57 5.75 18.42
N ALA A 543 -18.35 6.63 19.05
CA ALA A 543 -19.80 6.72 18.86
C ALA A 543 -20.16 7.05 17.41
N PHE A 544 -19.45 8.00 16.79
CA PHE A 544 -19.64 8.36 15.39
C PHE A 544 -19.45 7.17 14.44
N TYR A 545 -18.31 6.46 14.53
CA TYR A 545 -18.06 5.31 13.65
C TYR A 545 -18.93 4.09 13.99
N SER A 546 -19.27 3.90 15.26
CA SER A 546 -20.23 2.87 15.67
C SER A 546 -21.62 3.13 15.06
N TRP A 547 -22.09 4.38 15.11
CA TRP A 547 -23.33 4.78 14.47
C TRP A 547 -23.31 4.51 12.97
N LEU A 548 -22.24 4.90 12.27
CA LEU A 548 -22.08 4.62 10.83
C LEU A 548 -22.17 3.12 10.52
N ARG A 549 -21.53 2.27 11.34
CA ARG A 549 -21.44 0.82 11.11
C ARG A 549 -22.71 0.06 11.49
N HIS A 550 -23.35 0.41 12.60
CA HIS A 550 -24.33 -0.45 13.25
C HIS A 550 -25.75 0.10 13.22
N ASP A 551 -25.91 1.42 13.34
CA ASP A 551 -27.22 2.08 13.30
C ASP A 551 -27.58 2.48 11.86
N PHE A 552 -26.76 3.33 11.23
CA PHE A 552 -26.90 3.68 9.83
C PHE A 552 -26.64 2.49 8.90
N ARG A 553 -25.73 1.58 9.29
CA ARG A 553 -25.34 0.39 8.52
C ARG A 553 -24.85 0.77 7.12
N ALA A 554 -23.86 1.65 7.07
CA ALA A 554 -23.18 2.00 5.83
C ALA A 554 -22.71 0.72 5.12
N ASP A 555 -22.88 0.67 3.80
CA ASP A 555 -22.26 -0.35 2.96
C ASP A 555 -20.84 0.09 2.53
N ALA A 556 -20.58 1.40 2.50
CA ALA A 556 -19.25 1.98 2.25
C ALA A 556 -19.05 3.30 2.99
N ILE A 557 -17.81 3.57 3.38
CA ILE A 557 -17.37 4.85 3.96
C ILE A 557 -16.40 5.51 2.97
N VAL A 558 -16.64 6.77 2.69
CA VAL A 558 -15.82 7.61 1.82
C VAL A 558 -15.26 8.76 2.67
N HIS A 559 -13.95 8.81 2.87
CA HIS A 559 -13.33 10.00 3.45
C HIS A 559 -13.02 11.00 2.35
N MET A 560 -13.56 12.21 2.42
CA MET A 560 -13.46 13.21 1.36
C MET A 560 -12.22 14.10 1.56
N GLY A 561 -11.15 13.77 0.84
CA GLY A 561 -9.94 14.60 0.78
C GLY A 561 -8.95 14.39 1.92
N LYS A 562 -7.70 14.77 1.65
CA LYS A 562 -6.58 14.78 2.59
C LYS A 562 -6.75 15.91 3.62
N HIS A 563 -6.68 15.72 4.94
CA HIS A 563 -6.27 14.54 5.69
C HIS A 563 -7.37 14.09 6.65
N GLY A 564 -7.63 12.79 6.69
CA GLY A 564 -8.34 12.15 7.77
C GLY A 564 -7.43 12.02 8.99
N ASN A 565 -8.02 11.65 10.13
CA ASN A 565 -7.26 11.38 11.35
C ASN A 565 -7.35 9.92 11.83
N LEU A 566 -8.04 9.06 11.08
CA LEU A 566 -8.37 7.68 11.47
C LEU A 566 -7.18 6.74 11.28
N GLU A 567 -6.54 6.80 10.12
CA GLU A 567 -5.36 6.04 9.73
C GLU A 567 -4.14 6.37 10.59
N TRP A 568 -4.20 7.49 11.32
CA TRP A 568 -3.16 7.94 12.23
C TRP A 568 -3.39 7.49 13.67
N LEU A 569 -4.52 6.87 14.01
CA LEU A 569 -4.82 6.47 15.39
C LEU A 569 -3.78 5.46 15.92
N PRO A 570 -3.63 5.32 17.25
CA PRO A 570 -2.61 4.46 17.86
C PRO A 570 -2.72 2.99 17.42
N GLY A 571 -1.56 2.36 17.21
CA GLY A 571 -1.47 0.94 16.86
C GLY A 571 -0.25 0.64 15.98
N LYS A 572 -0.22 -0.57 15.43
CA LYS A 572 0.85 -1.02 14.52
C LYS A 572 0.91 -0.17 13.25
N ALA A 573 2.08 -0.06 12.65
CA ALA A 573 2.32 0.71 11.42
C ALA A 573 1.58 0.12 10.19
N LEU A 574 1.40 -1.19 10.14
CA LEU A 574 0.58 -1.91 9.16
C LEU A 574 0.26 -3.32 9.69
N ALA A 575 -0.49 -4.12 8.93
CA ALA A 575 -0.91 -5.47 9.32
C ALA A 575 -1.49 -5.49 10.75
N LEU A 576 -2.51 -4.66 10.92
CA LEU A 576 -3.08 -4.32 12.23
C LEU A 576 -3.59 -5.55 13.00
N SER A 577 -3.56 -5.46 14.32
CA SER A 577 -4.24 -6.39 15.25
C SER A 577 -5.60 -5.83 15.68
N ALA A 578 -6.43 -6.64 16.35
CA ALA A 578 -7.75 -6.22 16.83
C ALA A 578 -7.69 -5.05 17.83
N GLY A 579 -6.55 -4.92 18.54
CA GLY A 579 -6.30 -3.83 19.48
C GLY A 579 -5.82 -2.52 18.84
N CYS A 580 -5.56 -2.51 17.52
CA CYS A 580 -5.18 -1.27 16.83
C CYS A 580 -6.41 -0.38 16.64
N MET A 581 -6.30 0.88 17.06
CA MET A 581 -7.44 1.82 17.08
C MET A 581 -8.07 2.09 15.71
N PRO A 582 -7.31 2.22 14.59
CA PRO A 582 -7.93 2.37 13.27
C PRO A 582 -8.90 1.21 12.94
N GLU A 583 -8.53 -0.02 13.32
CA GLU A 583 -9.36 -1.20 13.11
C GLU A 583 -10.54 -1.26 14.08
N ALA A 584 -10.31 -1.00 15.37
CA ALA A 584 -11.37 -0.98 16.37
C ALA A 584 -12.51 -0.01 15.97
N VAL A 585 -12.13 1.16 15.46
CA VAL A 585 -13.06 2.20 15.00
C VAL A 585 -13.71 1.83 13.67
N LEU A 586 -12.93 1.63 12.61
CA LEU A 586 -13.47 1.48 11.24
C LEU A 586 -14.05 0.10 10.99
N GLY A 587 -13.45 -0.93 11.59
CA GLY A 587 -13.78 -2.33 11.32
C GLY A 587 -13.50 -2.76 9.87
N PRO A 588 -14.03 -3.92 9.47
CA PRO A 588 -13.87 -4.49 8.13
C PRO A 588 -14.80 -3.84 7.10
N MET A 589 -14.78 -2.51 7.01
CA MET A 589 -15.65 -1.74 6.12
C MET A 589 -15.00 -1.49 4.75
N PRO A 590 -15.77 -1.52 3.65
CA PRO A 590 -15.36 -0.90 2.39
C PRO A 590 -15.05 0.58 2.61
N HIS A 591 -13.80 0.95 2.35
CA HIS A 591 -13.27 2.28 2.58
C HIS A 591 -12.69 2.82 1.29
N ILE A 592 -13.26 3.91 0.80
CA ILE A 592 -12.86 4.60 -0.43
C ILE A 592 -12.35 5.98 -0.03
N TYR A 593 -11.30 6.46 -0.68
CA TYR A 593 -10.67 7.69 -0.26
C TYR A 593 -10.17 8.50 -1.47
N PRO A 594 -10.94 9.52 -1.90
CA PRO A 594 -10.42 10.57 -2.77
C PRO A 594 -9.20 11.26 -2.17
N PHE A 595 -8.06 11.19 -2.84
CA PHE A 595 -6.78 11.66 -2.32
C PHE A 595 -6.00 12.45 -3.38
N ILE A 596 -5.18 13.41 -2.97
CA ILE A 596 -4.42 14.24 -3.92
C ILE A 596 -3.23 13.45 -4.49
N VAL A 597 -3.10 13.42 -5.82
CA VAL A 597 -2.12 12.57 -6.53
C VAL A 597 -0.66 12.85 -6.15
N ASN A 598 -0.32 14.09 -5.76
CA ASN A 598 1.05 14.48 -5.44
C ASN A 598 1.46 14.22 -3.98
N ASP A 599 0.63 13.52 -3.20
CA ASP A 599 0.96 13.12 -1.83
C ASP A 599 0.83 11.60 -1.60
N PRO A 600 1.67 10.79 -2.25
CA PRO A 600 1.61 9.34 -2.15
C PRO A 600 1.95 8.82 -0.75
N GLY A 601 2.74 9.57 0.03
CA GLY A 601 3.21 9.15 1.35
C GLY A 601 2.06 8.92 2.34
N GLU A 602 1.14 9.89 2.44
CA GLU A 602 0.01 9.78 3.36
C GLU A 602 -1.13 8.94 2.80
N GLY A 603 -1.38 8.98 1.48
CA GLY A 603 -2.32 8.05 0.85
C GLY A 603 -1.94 6.58 1.11
N THR A 604 -0.63 6.28 1.12
CA THR A 604 -0.11 4.96 1.48
C THR A 604 -0.42 4.58 2.93
N GLN A 605 -0.40 5.53 3.87
CA GLN A 605 -0.77 5.27 5.26
C GLN A 605 -2.23 4.82 5.37
N ALA A 606 -3.15 5.49 4.67
CA ALA A 606 -4.56 5.11 4.62
C ALA A 606 -4.75 3.71 3.99
N LYS A 607 -4.03 3.39 2.91
CA LYS A 607 -4.04 2.04 2.30
C LYS A 607 -3.63 0.97 3.32
N ARG A 608 -2.56 1.21 4.08
CA ARG A 608 -1.93 0.21 4.95
C ARG A 608 -2.55 0.08 6.34
N ARG A 609 -3.21 1.12 6.84
CA ARG A 609 -3.81 1.16 8.20
C ARG A 609 -5.33 1.24 8.23
N ALA A 610 -5.98 1.50 7.09
CA ALA A 610 -7.44 1.61 7.02
C ALA A 610 -8.04 0.90 5.80
N GLN A 611 -7.30 -0.01 5.16
CA GLN A 611 -7.71 -0.76 3.95
C GLN A 611 -8.34 0.14 2.87
N ALA A 612 -7.85 1.37 2.73
CA ALA A 612 -8.42 2.37 1.85
C ALA A 612 -8.15 2.03 0.38
N VAL A 613 -9.18 2.15 -0.45
CA VAL A 613 -9.06 2.25 -1.91
C VAL A 613 -8.89 3.72 -2.25
N ILE A 614 -7.65 4.11 -2.55
CA ILE A 614 -7.35 5.47 -2.97
C ILE A 614 -7.87 5.69 -4.39
N VAL A 615 -8.63 6.77 -4.57
CA VAL A 615 -9.03 7.28 -5.88
C VAL A 615 -8.36 8.64 -6.04
N ASP A 616 -7.24 8.67 -6.74
CA ASP A 616 -6.46 9.89 -6.85
C ASP A 616 -7.22 10.96 -7.64
N HIS A 617 -7.09 12.21 -7.19
CA HIS A 617 -7.62 13.38 -7.87
C HIS A 617 -6.50 14.37 -8.22
N LEU A 618 -6.78 15.22 -9.20
CA LEU A 618 -5.83 16.21 -9.71
C LEU A 618 -5.47 17.23 -8.63
N THR A 619 -4.28 17.81 -8.72
CA THR A 619 -3.93 18.99 -7.94
C THR A 619 -4.78 20.19 -8.36
N PRO A 620 -4.89 21.25 -7.55
CA PRO A 620 -5.39 22.53 -8.05
C PRO A 620 -4.65 22.96 -9.32
N PRO A 621 -5.32 23.66 -10.24
CA PRO A 621 -4.68 24.26 -11.39
C PRO A 621 -3.51 25.15 -10.93
N LEU A 622 -2.37 25.01 -11.61
CA LEU A 622 -1.20 25.82 -11.34
C LEU A 622 -1.21 27.04 -12.28
N THR A 623 -0.81 28.19 -11.78
CA THR A 623 -0.56 29.40 -12.57
C THR A 623 0.72 30.09 -12.09
N ARG A 624 1.17 31.13 -12.79
CA ARG A 624 2.29 31.98 -12.34
C ARG A 624 1.82 32.97 -11.29
N ALA A 625 2.66 33.27 -10.31
CA ALA A 625 2.31 34.21 -9.24
C ALA A 625 2.10 35.64 -9.74
N ASP A 626 2.82 36.02 -10.81
CA ASP A 626 2.89 37.38 -11.35
C ASP A 626 3.31 38.41 -10.27
N THR A 627 3.37 39.69 -10.63
CA THR A 627 3.61 40.80 -9.69
C THR A 627 2.33 41.61 -9.47
N TYR A 628 2.09 42.05 -8.23
CA TYR A 628 0.94 42.85 -7.85
C TYR A 628 1.27 43.86 -6.75
N GLY A 629 0.44 44.89 -6.61
CA GLY A 629 0.60 45.92 -5.59
C GLY A 629 1.98 46.59 -5.62
N PRO A 630 2.63 46.80 -4.45
CA PRO A 630 3.92 47.46 -4.38
C PRO A 630 5.05 46.76 -5.15
N MET A 631 4.97 45.44 -5.38
CA MET A 631 5.96 44.70 -6.17
C MET A 631 5.88 45.03 -7.65
N LYS A 632 4.67 45.28 -8.17
CA LYS A 632 4.47 45.75 -9.53
C LYS A 632 4.92 47.21 -9.70
N ASP A 633 4.67 48.04 -8.69
CA ASP A 633 5.17 49.42 -8.68
C ASP A 633 6.71 49.45 -8.62
N LEU A 634 7.32 48.55 -7.83
CA LEU A 634 8.78 48.35 -7.79
C LEU A 634 9.34 47.87 -9.13
N GLU A 635 8.71 46.88 -9.77
CA GLU A 635 9.09 46.40 -11.10
C GLU A 635 9.09 47.54 -12.12
N ALA A 636 8.02 48.35 -12.15
CA ALA A 636 7.92 49.51 -13.03
C ALA A 636 9.00 50.57 -12.76
N LEU A 637 9.31 50.82 -11.48
CA LEU A 637 10.38 51.76 -11.08
C LEU A 637 11.77 51.24 -11.46
N VAL A 638 12.01 49.93 -11.30
CA VAL A 638 13.27 49.26 -11.69
C VAL A 638 13.43 49.29 -13.21
N ASP A 639 12.38 48.98 -13.97
CA ASP A 639 12.35 49.13 -15.43
C ASP A 639 12.73 50.56 -15.85
N GLU A 640 12.05 51.56 -15.30
CA GLU A 640 12.32 52.97 -15.61
C GLU A 640 13.75 53.37 -15.22
N TYR A 641 14.27 52.85 -14.12
CA TYR A 641 15.65 53.10 -13.67
C TYR A 641 16.67 52.63 -14.70
N TYR A 642 16.48 51.44 -15.27
CA TYR A 642 17.37 50.89 -16.28
C TYR A 642 17.16 51.51 -17.67
N GLU A 643 15.95 51.98 -18.02
CA GLU A 643 15.72 52.78 -19.24
C GLU A 643 16.40 54.16 -19.16
N ALA A 644 16.38 54.79 -17.99
CA ALA A 644 17.04 56.07 -17.75
C ALA A 644 18.57 55.94 -17.66
N ALA A 645 19.09 54.72 -17.43
CA ALA A 645 20.51 54.42 -17.27
C ALA A 645 21.33 54.83 -18.51
N GLY A 646 22.17 55.86 -18.36
CA GLY A 646 23.02 56.38 -19.45
C GLY A 646 22.39 57.50 -20.28
N VAL A 647 21.14 57.89 -20.01
CA VAL A 647 20.42 58.95 -20.76
C VAL A 647 20.09 60.16 -19.86
N ASP A 648 19.65 59.96 -18.62
CA ASP A 648 19.33 61.05 -17.67
C ASP A 648 19.85 60.74 -16.25
N PRO A 649 21.05 61.24 -15.88
CA PRO A 649 21.65 61.02 -14.57
C PRO A 649 20.83 61.56 -13.38
N ARG A 650 19.99 62.59 -13.59
CA ARG A 650 19.16 63.16 -12.51
C ARG A 650 17.95 62.26 -12.25
N ARG A 651 17.37 61.70 -13.31
CA ARG A 651 16.25 60.76 -13.20
C ARG A 651 16.66 59.47 -12.50
N ILE A 652 17.83 58.92 -12.82
CA ILE A 652 18.40 57.74 -12.15
C ILE A 652 18.52 57.93 -10.63
N ALA A 653 19.04 59.08 -10.18
CA ALA A 653 19.23 59.34 -8.75
C ALA A 653 17.88 59.39 -8.01
N HIS A 654 16.85 59.96 -8.64
CA HIS A 654 15.51 60.03 -8.09
C HIS A 654 14.84 58.65 -8.05
N LEU A 655 14.86 57.90 -9.16
CA LEU A 655 14.29 56.55 -9.26
C LEU A 655 14.96 55.59 -8.27
N ARG A 656 16.28 55.69 -8.09
CA ARG A 656 17.00 54.90 -7.06
C ARG A 656 16.46 55.16 -5.66
N GLN A 657 16.27 56.43 -5.31
CA GLN A 657 15.76 56.79 -3.99
C GLN A 657 14.33 56.29 -3.80
N GLU A 658 13.49 56.37 -4.83
CA GLU A 658 12.13 55.82 -4.80
C GLU A 658 12.12 54.29 -4.63
N ILE A 659 12.95 53.57 -5.40
CA ILE A 659 13.08 52.10 -5.29
C ILE A 659 13.49 51.70 -3.88
N LEU A 660 14.59 52.28 -3.35
CA LEU A 660 15.08 51.95 -1.99
C LEU A 660 14.05 52.29 -0.91
N THR A 661 13.34 53.42 -1.06
CA THR A 661 12.31 53.83 -0.10
C THR A 661 11.11 52.88 -0.13
N LEU A 662 10.66 52.49 -1.32
CA LEU A 662 9.52 51.59 -1.48
C LEU A 662 9.87 50.18 -1.02
N SER A 663 11.07 49.68 -1.29
CA SER A 663 11.56 48.39 -0.77
C SER A 663 11.61 48.37 0.75
N ALA A 664 12.12 49.44 1.39
CA ALA A 664 12.16 49.54 2.85
C ALA A 664 10.76 49.69 3.48
N ALA A 665 9.87 50.47 2.86
CA ALA A 665 8.50 50.67 3.36
C ALA A 665 7.64 49.39 3.31
N THR A 666 7.96 48.49 2.39
CA THR A 666 7.26 47.21 2.20
C THR A 666 7.92 46.06 2.95
N GLY A 667 9.15 46.22 3.44
CA GLY A 667 9.95 45.17 4.09
C GLY A 667 10.65 44.23 3.10
N LEU A 668 10.53 44.48 1.79
CA LEU A 668 11.16 43.70 0.73
C LEU A 668 12.69 43.78 0.77
N ASP A 669 13.24 44.85 1.31
CA ASP A 669 14.68 44.99 1.53
C ASP A 669 15.26 43.89 2.44
N ALA A 670 14.52 43.52 3.49
CA ALA A 670 14.89 42.43 4.38
C ALA A 670 14.77 41.06 3.71
N ASP A 671 13.70 40.82 2.95
CA ASP A 671 13.45 39.56 2.24
C ASP A 671 14.50 39.31 1.14
N VAL A 672 14.88 40.36 0.41
CA VAL A 672 15.90 40.35 -0.66
C VAL A 672 17.33 40.27 -0.09
N GLY A 673 17.52 40.63 1.18
CA GLY A 673 18.84 40.71 1.80
C GLY A 673 19.67 41.91 1.30
N MET A 674 18.99 43.05 1.11
CA MET A 674 19.62 44.33 0.82
C MET A 674 20.30 44.84 2.10
N LYS A 675 21.59 45.20 2.01
CA LYS A 675 22.40 45.60 3.18
C LYS A 675 22.75 47.08 3.20
N GLY A 676 22.51 47.79 2.09
CA GLY A 676 22.90 49.19 1.90
C GLY A 676 24.41 49.38 1.78
N GLU A 677 25.18 48.30 1.62
CA GLU A 677 26.65 48.34 1.47
C GLU A 677 27.06 48.73 0.05
N ASP A 678 26.31 48.27 -0.96
CA ASP A 678 26.41 48.68 -2.36
C ASP A 678 25.00 48.74 -2.99
N GLU A 679 24.56 49.96 -3.28
CA GLU A 679 23.23 50.23 -3.85
C GLU A 679 23.02 49.57 -5.21
N MET A 680 24.08 49.40 -6.02
CA MET A 680 23.97 48.79 -7.34
C MET A 680 23.76 47.27 -7.23
N THR A 681 24.48 46.63 -6.32
CA THR A 681 24.30 45.21 -5.99
C THR A 681 22.92 44.96 -5.38
N ASP A 682 22.44 45.86 -4.50
CA ASP A 682 21.13 45.70 -3.87
C ASP A 682 19.97 45.88 -4.86
N LEU A 683 20.09 46.78 -5.85
CA LEU A 683 19.12 46.89 -6.94
C LEU A 683 19.11 45.64 -7.84
N ALA A 684 20.27 45.06 -8.15
CA ALA A 684 20.35 43.84 -8.95
C ALA A 684 19.72 42.63 -8.23
N LYS A 685 19.92 42.51 -6.91
CA LYS A 685 19.25 41.49 -6.10
C LYS A 685 17.73 41.67 -6.09
N LEU A 686 17.26 42.91 -5.99
CA LEU A 686 15.84 43.22 -6.00
C LEU A 686 15.20 42.83 -7.34
N ASP A 687 15.85 43.17 -8.47
CA ASP A 687 15.40 42.80 -9.82
C ASP A 687 15.34 41.27 -10.00
N ALA A 688 16.37 40.55 -9.54
CA ALA A 688 16.39 39.10 -9.54
C ALA A 688 15.25 38.48 -8.71
N TYR A 689 15.04 38.98 -7.49
CA TYR A 689 14.00 38.50 -6.59
C TYR A 689 12.59 38.75 -7.14
N LEU A 690 12.34 39.92 -7.73
CA LEU A 690 11.06 40.23 -8.37
C LEU A 690 10.80 39.31 -9.57
N CYS A 691 11.82 39.03 -10.40
CA CYS A 691 11.72 38.06 -11.50
C CYS A 691 11.42 36.64 -11.01
N GLU A 692 12.14 36.15 -9.99
CA GLU A 692 11.92 34.82 -9.42
C GLU A 692 10.51 34.67 -8.83
N LEU A 693 10.05 35.67 -8.08
CA LEU A 693 8.73 35.65 -7.46
C LEU A 693 7.61 35.66 -8.52
N LYS A 694 7.73 36.48 -9.56
CA LYS A 694 6.77 36.56 -10.67
C LYS A 694 6.59 35.22 -11.37
N GLU A 695 7.70 34.50 -11.58
CA GLU A 695 7.74 33.23 -12.31
C GLU A 695 7.44 31.98 -11.46
N ALA A 696 7.26 32.15 -10.15
CA ALA A 696 6.91 31.07 -9.23
C ALA A 696 5.54 30.48 -9.56
N GLN A 697 5.44 29.15 -9.55
CA GLN A 697 4.16 28.45 -9.74
C GLN A 697 3.39 28.36 -8.44
N ILE A 698 2.16 28.88 -8.45
CA ILE A 698 1.23 28.83 -7.33
C ILE A 698 -0.07 28.16 -7.76
N ARG A 699 -0.90 27.80 -6.78
CA ARG A 699 -2.23 27.25 -7.02
C ARG A 699 -3.20 28.39 -7.33
N ASP A 700 -3.96 28.28 -8.42
CA ASP A 700 -5.00 29.23 -8.83
C ASP A 700 -6.40 28.74 -8.40
N GLY A 701 -6.57 28.55 -7.10
CA GLY A 701 -7.79 28.02 -6.50
C GLY A 701 -7.62 26.59 -5.96
N LEU A 702 -8.71 25.82 -6.03
CA LEU A 702 -8.82 24.47 -5.48
C LEU A 702 -9.43 23.52 -6.52
N HIS A 703 -9.10 22.24 -6.44
CA HIS A 703 -9.73 21.22 -7.28
C HIS A 703 -11.13 20.87 -6.75
N VAL A 704 -12.07 20.55 -7.64
CA VAL A 704 -13.36 19.95 -7.30
C VAL A 704 -13.35 18.52 -7.81
N PHE A 705 -13.48 17.55 -6.91
CA PHE A 705 -13.37 16.13 -7.26
C PHE A 705 -14.35 15.75 -8.39
N GLY A 706 -13.83 15.14 -9.44
CA GLY A 706 -14.60 14.75 -10.62
C GLY A 706 -14.75 15.81 -11.71
N LEU A 707 -14.15 17.01 -11.54
CA LEU A 707 -14.16 18.08 -12.53
C LEU A 707 -12.74 18.45 -12.98
N SER A 708 -12.48 18.32 -14.28
CA SER A 708 -11.27 18.84 -14.91
C SER A 708 -11.31 20.36 -15.03
N PRO A 709 -10.15 21.04 -14.98
CA PRO A 709 -10.10 22.48 -15.23
C PRO A 709 -10.48 22.79 -16.68
N GLU A 710 -11.07 23.97 -16.91
CA GLU A 710 -11.46 24.45 -18.24
C GLU A 710 -10.84 25.82 -18.54
N GLY A 711 -10.73 26.14 -19.83
CA GLY A 711 -10.32 27.46 -20.30
C GLY A 711 -8.95 27.88 -19.77
N ARG A 712 -8.88 29.02 -19.08
CA ARG A 712 -7.63 29.58 -18.55
C ARG A 712 -6.89 28.60 -17.62
N LEU A 713 -7.64 27.92 -16.74
CA LEU A 713 -7.07 27.01 -15.74
C LEU A 713 -6.51 25.75 -16.39
N GLU A 714 -7.19 25.23 -17.42
CA GLU A 714 -6.71 24.10 -18.22
C GLU A 714 -5.42 24.46 -18.93
N ARG A 715 -5.40 25.60 -19.63
CA ARG A 715 -4.22 26.09 -20.35
C ARG A 715 -3.03 26.24 -19.41
N ASP A 716 -3.19 26.91 -18.27
CA ASP A 716 -2.08 27.15 -17.35
C ASP A 716 -1.54 25.84 -16.75
N LEU A 717 -2.41 24.89 -16.45
CA LEU A 717 -1.98 23.57 -16.00
C LEU A 717 -1.24 22.81 -17.11
N VAL A 718 -1.74 22.81 -18.34
CA VAL A 718 -1.06 22.19 -19.49
C VAL A 718 0.31 22.83 -19.70
N GLN A 719 0.39 24.17 -19.66
CA GLN A 719 1.63 24.92 -19.77
C GLN A 719 2.61 24.53 -18.65
N ALA A 720 2.14 24.44 -17.41
CA ALA A 720 2.95 24.00 -16.28
C ALA A 720 3.50 22.59 -16.46
N LEU A 721 2.69 21.65 -16.95
CA LEU A 721 3.11 20.25 -17.20
C LEU A 721 4.16 20.15 -18.32
N VAL A 722 4.12 21.06 -19.31
CA VAL A 722 5.09 21.07 -20.42
C VAL A 722 6.27 22.02 -20.21
N ARG A 723 6.28 22.80 -19.12
CA ARG A 723 7.37 23.72 -18.78
C ARG A 723 8.69 22.99 -18.54
N VAL A 724 8.63 21.80 -17.94
CA VAL A 724 9.80 20.96 -17.63
C VAL A 724 9.94 19.81 -18.63
N PRO A 725 11.18 19.34 -18.92
CA PRO A 725 11.39 18.17 -19.77
C PRO A 725 10.78 16.92 -19.14
N ARG A 726 10.12 16.10 -19.97
CA ARG A 726 9.46 14.84 -19.58
C ARG A 726 10.28 13.65 -20.09
N GLY A 727 10.32 12.53 -19.37
CA GLY A 727 11.11 11.35 -19.78
C GLY A 727 12.58 11.71 -20.10
N GLN A 728 13.02 11.48 -21.35
CA GLN A 728 14.37 11.82 -21.83
C GLN A 728 14.55 13.30 -22.24
N GLY A 729 13.48 14.11 -22.21
CA GLY A 729 13.53 15.55 -22.52
C GLY A 729 13.72 15.91 -23.98
N GLN A 730 13.39 15.02 -24.92
CA GLN A 730 13.59 15.20 -26.37
C GLN A 730 12.29 15.10 -27.17
N GLY A 731 12.26 15.72 -28.36
CA GLY A 731 11.09 15.72 -29.24
C GLY A 731 9.85 16.28 -28.55
N GLY A 732 8.72 15.59 -28.65
CA GLY A 732 7.49 15.98 -27.96
C GLY A 732 7.58 16.01 -26.43
N ASN A 733 8.57 15.35 -25.84
CA ASN A 733 8.81 15.38 -24.39
C ASN A 733 9.75 16.53 -23.95
N ALA A 734 10.21 17.38 -24.87
CA ALA A 734 11.00 18.55 -24.52
C ALA A 734 10.17 19.58 -23.72
N ALA A 735 10.86 20.43 -22.97
CA ALA A 735 10.26 21.61 -22.36
C ALA A 735 9.80 22.59 -23.45
N LEU A 736 8.56 23.06 -23.39
CA LEU A 736 8.03 24.00 -24.38
C LEU A 736 8.86 25.30 -24.46
N PRO A 737 9.29 25.93 -23.33
CA PRO A 737 10.17 27.10 -23.40
C PRO A 737 11.50 26.83 -24.13
N ARG A 738 12.15 25.68 -23.88
CA ARG A 738 13.39 25.29 -24.57
C ARG A 738 13.16 25.06 -26.06
N ALA A 739 12.04 24.44 -26.42
CA ALA A 739 11.66 24.19 -27.80
C ALA A 739 11.41 25.51 -28.56
N LEU A 740 10.71 26.46 -27.94
CA LEU A 740 10.51 27.80 -28.48
C LEU A 740 11.85 28.57 -28.61
N ALA A 741 12.71 28.51 -27.59
CA ALA A 741 14.02 29.15 -27.63
C ALA A 741 14.91 28.60 -28.77
N ALA A 742 14.82 27.30 -29.05
CA ALA A 742 15.51 26.67 -30.18
C ALA A 742 14.96 27.13 -31.53
N ASP A 743 13.63 27.15 -31.70
CA ASP A 743 13.00 27.56 -32.97
C ASP A 743 13.18 29.06 -33.27
N PHE A 744 13.19 29.91 -32.23
CA PHE A 744 13.52 31.33 -32.37
C PHE A 744 15.04 31.62 -32.42
N ALA A 745 15.88 30.58 -32.31
CA ALA A 745 17.34 30.67 -32.31
C ALA A 745 17.90 31.67 -31.27
N LEU A 746 17.34 31.65 -30.05
CA LEU A 746 17.67 32.60 -28.98
C LEU A 746 19.00 32.29 -28.27
N GLY A 747 19.52 31.06 -28.40
CA GLY A 747 20.87 30.71 -27.95
C GLY A 747 21.08 30.65 -26.43
N PHE A 748 20.02 30.44 -25.64
CA PHE A 748 20.09 30.30 -24.17
C PHE A 748 19.15 29.18 -23.69
N ASP A 749 19.34 28.74 -22.44
CA ASP A 749 18.43 27.80 -21.79
C ASP A 749 17.45 28.54 -20.86
N PRO A 750 16.16 28.64 -21.22
CA PRO A 750 15.17 29.34 -20.40
C PRO A 750 14.84 28.66 -19.07
N LEU A 751 15.32 27.44 -18.82
CA LEU A 751 15.16 26.74 -17.54
C LEU A 751 16.42 26.78 -16.67
N ASP A 752 17.54 27.25 -17.20
CA ASP A 752 18.85 27.27 -16.52
C ASP A 752 19.62 28.53 -16.92
N CYS A 753 19.03 29.69 -16.63
CA CYS A 753 19.64 30.99 -16.88
C CYS A 753 19.59 31.89 -15.64
N ASP A 754 20.60 32.74 -15.50
CA ASP A 754 20.54 33.88 -14.57
C ASP A 754 19.48 34.87 -15.08
N MET A 755 18.35 34.95 -14.39
CA MET A 755 17.20 35.77 -14.79
C MET A 755 17.53 37.26 -14.84
N ALA A 756 18.47 37.73 -14.01
CA ALA A 756 18.90 39.14 -13.95
C ALA A 756 19.99 39.49 -14.97
N ALA A 757 20.57 38.49 -15.66
CA ALA A 757 21.59 38.75 -16.67
C ALA A 757 21.01 39.57 -17.84
N PRO A 758 21.75 40.59 -18.34
CA PRO A 758 21.31 41.39 -19.49
C PRO A 758 21.09 40.52 -20.72
N TRP A 759 20.03 40.79 -21.50
CA TRP A 759 19.70 40.09 -22.75
C TRP A 759 20.53 40.62 -23.93
N PRO A 760 21.50 39.86 -24.45
CA PRO A 760 22.29 40.28 -25.61
C PRO A 760 21.69 39.81 -26.94
N GLY A 761 20.65 38.98 -26.88
CA GLY A 761 20.12 38.22 -28.02
C GLY A 761 19.18 39.00 -28.93
N SER A 762 18.66 38.28 -29.94
CA SER A 762 17.64 38.81 -30.84
C SER A 762 16.33 39.06 -30.10
N ARG A 763 15.52 39.98 -30.64
CA ARG A 763 14.19 40.31 -30.13
C ARG A 763 13.14 40.06 -31.22
N PRO A 764 12.74 38.81 -31.48
CA PRO A 764 11.76 38.52 -32.53
C PRO A 764 10.44 39.24 -32.31
N ASP A 765 9.86 39.84 -33.37
CA ASP A 765 8.57 40.55 -33.30
C ASP A 765 7.43 39.65 -32.81
N ALA A 766 7.50 38.35 -33.07
CA ALA A 766 6.53 37.36 -32.60
C ALA A 766 6.45 37.26 -31.07
N LEU A 767 7.53 37.63 -30.36
CA LEU A 767 7.65 37.64 -28.91
C LEU A 767 7.40 39.03 -28.29
N ALA A 768 6.93 40.00 -29.08
CA ALA A 768 6.64 41.33 -28.57
C ALA A 768 5.53 41.29 -27.49
N ALA A 769 5.84 41.85 -26.32
CA ALA A 769 4.93 41.99 -25.18
C ALA A 769 5.17 43.35 -24.50
N PRO A 770 4.18 43.90 -23.76
CA PRO A 770 4.35 45.12 -22.97
C PRO A 770 5.50 45.02 -21.97
N GLY A 771 6.10 46.17 -21.60
CA GLY A 771 7.23 46.24 -20.67
C GLY A 771 8.60 46.19 -21.37
N ALA A 772 9.66 46.43 -20.61
CA ALA A 772 11.02 46.44 -21.14
C ALA A 772 11.49 45.02 -21.53
N TRP A 773 12.51 44.93 -22.41
CA TRP A 773 13.14 43.66 -22.80
C TRP A 773 14.66 43.76 -22.63
N ARG A 774 15.06 43.71 -21.36
CA ARG A 774 16.38 44.03 -20.82
C ARG A 774 17.13 42.77 -20.39
N SER A 775 16.45 41.77 -19.85
CA SER A 775 17.06 40.62 -19.16
C SER A 775 16.71 39.26 -19.76
N HIS A 776 17.43 38.23 -19.33
CA HIS A 776 17.04 36.84 -19.59
C HIS A 776 15.64 36.55 -19.04
N GLY A 777 15.29 37.07 -17.86
CA GLY A 777 13.94 36.95 -17.29
C GLY A 777 12.84 37.52 -18.18
N ASP A 778 13.07 38.70 -18.75
CA ASP A 778 12.13 39.32 -19.72
C ASP A 778 11.93 38.47 -20.98
N THR A 779 12.95 37.69 -21.35
CA THR A 779 12.92 36.78 -22.49
C THR A 779 12.14 35.52 -22.14
N VAL A 780 12.35 34.96 -20.94
CA VAL A 780 11.59 33.83 -20.41
C VAL A 780 10.11 34.19 -20.31
N GLU A 781 9.77 35.35 -19.76
CA GLU A 781 8.38 35.83 -19.67
C GLU A 781 7.71 35.86 -21.04
N ARG A 782 8.39 36.39 -22.06
CA ARG A 782 7.88 36.45 -23.43
C ARG A 782 7.70 35.08 -24.07
N LEU A 783 8.59 34.13 -23.78
CA LEU A 783 8.44 32.74 -24.20
C LEU A 783 7.22 32.09 -23.53
N GLU A 784 7.00 32.34 -22.24
CA GLU A 784 5.84 31.84 -21.50
C GLU A 784 4.52 32.46 -22.01
N LEU A 785 4.49 33.76 -22.29
CA LEU A 785 3.32 34.43 -22.90
C LEU A 785 3.02 33.88 -24.30
N PHE A 786 4.06 33.65 -25.10
CA PHE A 786 3.92 33.02 -26.42
C PHE A 786 3.43 31.58 -26.29
N ALA A 787 3.95 30.81 -25.32
CA ALA A 787 3.50 29.46 -25.03
C ALA A 787 2.00 29.41 -24.66
N SER A 788 1.52 30.34 -23.83
CA SER A 788 0.08 30.44 -23.49
C SER A 788 -0.77 30.61 -24.76
N ARG A 789 -0.41 31.58 -25.61
CA ARG A 789 -1.12 31.86 -26.87
C ARG A 789 -1.03 30.69 -27.86
N LEU A 790 0.09 29.97 -27.87
CA LEU A 790 0.30 28.79 -28.70
C LEU A 790 -0.59 27.63 -28.24
N ILE A 791 -0.71 27.43 -26.92
CA ILE A 791 -1.59 26.42 -26.31
C ILE A 791 -3.07 26.76 -26.56
N ASP A 792 -3.45 28.03 -26.51
CA ASP A 792 -4.80 28.50 -26.84
C ASP A 792 -5.12 28.44 -28.34
N GLY A 793 -4.11 28.19 -29.19
CA GLY A 793 -4.26 28.13 -30.64
C GLY A 793 -4.38 29.50 -31.31
N GLU A 794 -4.02 30.57 -30.62
CA GLU A 794 -4.01 31.94 -31.16
C GLU A 794 -2.83 32.19 -32.12
N VAL A 795 -1.76 31.42 -31.97
CA VAL A 795 -0.55 31.48 -32.81
C VAL A 795 -0.11 30.07 -33.22
N SER A 796 0.65 29.97 -34.30
CA SER A 796 1.23 28.70 -34.77
C SER A 796 2.64 28.48 -34.21
N ALA A 797 3.05 27.22 -34.11
CA ALA A 797 4.40 26.85 -33.71
C ALA A 797 5.44 27.47 -34.67
N PRO A 798 6.47 28.18 -34.16
CA PRO A 798 7.47 28.86 -34.98
C PRO A 798 8.41 27.91 -35.72
N GLY A 799 8.53 26.65 -35.28
CA GLY A 799 9.41 25.66 -35.88
C GLY A 799 9.14 24.21 -35.45
N PRO A 800 9.98 23.27 -35.89
CA PRO A 800 9.76 21.84 -35.69
C PRO A 800 9.89 21.40 -34.22
N ALA A 801 10.70 22.08 -33.40
CA ALA A 801 10.88 21.68 -32.02
C ALA A 801 9.61 21.93 -31.19
N SER A 802 9.06 23.15 -31.29
CA SER A 802 7.81 23.52 -30.62
C SER A 802 6.61 22.78 -31.21
N ALA A 803 6.57 22.53 -32.52
CA ALA A 803 5.53 21.72 -33.14
C ALA A 803 5.46 20.30 -32.56
N ALA A 804 6.60 19.63 -32.34
CA ALA A 804 6.64 18.31 -31.74
C ALA A 804 6.07 18.28 -30.31
N VAL A 805 6.31 19.34 -29.52
CA VAL A 805 5.73 19.48 -28.16
C VAL A 805 4.22 19.75 -28.24
N MET A 806 3.76 20.54 -29.21
CA MET A 806 2.33 20.79 -29.43
C MET A 806 1.58 19.53 -29.88
N ASP A 807 2.18 18.69 -30.73
CA ASP A 807 1.62 17.40 -31.11
C ASP A 807 1.46 16.50 -29.88
N GLU A 808 2.46 16.48 -28.99
CA GLU A 808 2.40 15.75 -27.73
C GLU A 808 1.32 16.29 -26.77
N ILE A 809 1.14 17.62 -26.72
CA ILE A 809 0.08 18.25 -25.93
C ILE A 809 -1.29 17.79 -26.43
N ALA A 810 -1.51 17.82 -27.75
CA ALA A 810 -2.77 17.43 -28.36
C ALA A 810 -3.04 15.92 -28.22
N ALA A 811 -2.00 15.09 -28.37
CA ALA A 811 -2.14 13.63 -28.37
C ALA A 811 -2.26 13.03 -26.97
N ARG A 812 -1.59 13.58 -25.95
CA ARG A 812 -1.48 12.96 -24.62
C ARG A 812 -1.72 13.91 -23.46
N VAL A 813 -1.05 15.06 -23.40
CA VAL A 813 -1.08 15.91 -22.18
C VAL A 813 -2.47 16.49 -21.93
N ARG A 814 -3.05 17.19 -22.91
CA ARG A 814 -4.38 17.81 -22.77
C ARG A 814 -5.49 16.77 -22.57
N PRO A 815 -5.53 15.66 -23.35
CA PRO A 815 -6.47 14.56 -23.06
C PRO A 815 -6.35 13.99 -21.66
N ALA A 816 -5.14 13.87 -21.10
CA ALA A 816 -4.93 13.38 -19.74
C ALA A 816 -5.38 14.36 -18.64
N VAL A 817 -5.39 15.67 -18.92
CA VAL A 817 -5.96 16.69 -18.00
C VAL A 817 -7.50 16.66 -18.05
N ALA A 818 -8.08 16.35 -19.21
CA ALA A 818 -9.52 16.30 -19.43
C ALA A 818 -10.18 14.96 -19.03
N ALA A 819 -9.39 13.89 -18.88
CA ALA A 819 -9.84 12.56 -18.46
C ALA A 819 -9.96 12.47 -16.94
#